data_AF-A0AAU9UW53-F1
#
_entry.id   AF-A0AAU9UW53-F1
#
_cell.length_a   1.000
_cell.length_b   1.000
_cell.length_c   1.000
_cell.angle_alpha   90.00
_cell.angle_beta   90.00
_cell.angle_gamma   90.00
#
_symmetry.space_group_name_H-M   'P 1'
#
loop_
_entity.id
_entity.type
_entity.pdbx_description
1 polymer ?
#
loop_
_entity_poly.entity_id
_entity_poly.type
_entity_poly.pdbx_seq_one_letter_code
_entity_poly.pdbx_strand_id
1 'polypeptide(L)'
;MIGKKLTKEEIRCEEIFEQTTVRNNEGRYKVRLPFKKSDPECKYGKSRDIAKKRYQMLERKLQKNLELKEEYSRVIEDYIMQNHMEVIKSESEVDNPYAVYLPHHAVVREEKETTKVRVVFDASCKGVNNISLNDTLLVGPRLQQDLRHILMRWRAHSFCVVADLKQMYRQVLVDERDADFQRILWCPEPGKPIQHFRILRLTFGTACAPYLAVKSLQQLAKDERERYPLAAKITLQDYYVDDLLTGGDTEDEVVEIYNQMTKLMKCGGFQLQKWCTNSRKLSDHIVQENQGQYQSFVFKDNNIVKVLGISWVKASDNFEYTYNCPETEDQIITKRKVLSDIARLYDPMGWIAPVIVVAKIFIQKLWKSGLNWDDILLPDLQKEWRKFKSELIKITDIVIPRWMGISRRHIFELHVFADASQKAYSAVVYLKGKLGNHVQVTLVTAKTKVAPVEKEISIPRMELCAALLATKLIHEVVQVMKIPKDKLFAWSDSTVVLAWLSGEPSRWTTFVSNRVSEILTILDREQWNHVSTDQNPADCASRGLSVTDLIQHNLWWTGPDFLRKDNHVNASMNFTTNEEERHIKTLAAVVLKEEFIWIRFSNLSKLLRVLSYCKKFLMLRVPKKQRVINRIVTAEEMQNIMQICVKKTQELHFSEELQQLKSQGYVVKRSPLHTLNPFLDRNGLLRVGGRINKSHEDFDKRHPLIVPSDSHITKLIVLDAHHRTLHGGPQLMLNYLRAKFWIIRARERVKKCYRECIICTRYSRQNNNQLMGQLPDARLTPDRPFKSSGVDFTGHINIRFSPGRGSRSYKGYVCLFICMATRAIHLEAVSDLTAVGFIAAFRRFVSRRGLCQHLYSDNGTNFVGADRELRLMFNRAKSQAPDEIAQLLANEGTTWHFIPPQAPNFGGLWEAGIRSTKSHLKRVIGDSTLTFEELSTVLTQIEACLNSRPISCLSDHPDDPLPLTPGHFLIGESLITIPDNNYSDVSKLSGLQRWKLTQRMVHDFWKKWSDEYLVNLNQRFKWSMKRSEPEIDDIVIVRDQNIPPAKWLLGRVIEKHPGKDCITRVVTLRTKNGLCKRPCNKLCLLLKS
;
A
#
# COMPACT_ATOMS: atom_id res chain seq x y z
N MET A 1 -9.81 10.97 25.56
CA MET A 1 -9.74 9.84 24.61
C MET A 1 -9.26 10.38 23.28
N ILE A 2 -8.08 10.01 22.79
CA ILE A 2 -7.82 10.11 21.34
C ILE A 2 -8.76 9.08 20.74
N GLY A 3 -9.95 9.49 20.32
CA GLY A 3 -10.99 8.58 19.84
C GLY A 3 -10.41 7.72 18.74
N LYS A 4 -10.33 6.39 18.96
CA LYS A 4 -9.91 5.46 17.93
C LYS A 4 -10.83 5.68 16.74
N LYS A 5 -10.28 6.12 15.62
CA LYS A 5 -11.07 6.33 14.40
C LYS A 5 -11.63 4.97 13.98
N LEU A 6 -12.96 4.84 14.05
CA LEU A 6 -13.64 3.60 13.66
C LEU A 6 -13.36 3.31 12.19
N THR A 7 -13.16 2.04 11.89
CA THR A 7 -13.04 1.54 10.51
C THR A 7 -14.41 1.56 9.83
N LYS A 8 -14.44 1.54 8.49
CA LYS A 8 -15.69 1.52 7.72
C LYS A 8 -16.59 0.33 8.08
N GLU A 9 -15.99 -0.83 8.37
CA GLU A 9 -16.71 -2.03 8.80
C GLU A 9 -17.28 -1.89 10.22
N GLU A 10 -16.54 -1.28 11.14
CA GLU A 10 -17.03 -0.98 12.50
C GLU A 10 -18.21 0.01 12.46
N ILE A 11 -18.13 1.08 11.66
CA ILE A 11 -19.21 2.07 11.48
C ILE A 11 -20.47 1.39 10.94
N ARG A 12 -20.34 0.60 9.87
CA ARG A 12 -21.47 -0.12 9.28
C ARG A 12 -22.13 -1.10 10.26
N CYS A 13 -21.35 -1.73 11.13
CA CYS A 13 -21.88 -2.61 12.17
C CYS A 13 -22.74 -1.82 13.18
N GLU A 14 -22.30 -0.61 13.57
CA GLU A 14 -23.10 0.27 14.44
C GLU A 14 -24.38 0.73 13.76
N GLU A 15 -24.31 1.14 12.48
CA GLU A 15 -25.49 1.55 11.70
C GLU A 15 -26.53 0.42 11.60
N ILE A 16 -26.10 -0.81 11.35
CA ILE A 16 -27.00 -1.97 11.31
C ILE A 16 -27.65 -2.19 12.68
N PHE A 17 -26.88 -2.11 13.76
CA PHE A 17 -27.41 -2.28 15.12
C PHE A 17 -28.47 -1.22 15.44
N GLU A 18 -28.18 0.05 15.18
CA GLU A 18 -29.08 1.17 15.48
C GLU A 18 -30.37 1.12 14.64
N GLN A 19 -30.29 0.70 13.37
CA GLN A 19 -31.44 0.63 12.47
C GLN A 19 -32.35 -0.59 12.71
N THR A 20 -31.80 -1.69 13.23
CA THR A 20 -32.50 -2.99 13.20
C THR A 20 -32.82 -3.57 14.57
N THR A 21 -32.21 -3.04 15.65
CA THR A 21 -32.42 -3.56 17.00
C THR A 21 -33.70 -2.99 17.60
N VAL A 22 -34.56 -3.86 18.14
CA VAL A 22 -35.84 -3.48 18.75
C VAL A 22 -35.96 -4.14 20.12
N ARG A 23 -36.56 -3.44 21.09
CA ARG A 23 -36.89 -4.00 22.42
C ARG A 23 -38.32 -4.56 22.40
N ASN A 24 -38.49 -5.81 22.83
CA ASN A 24 -39.80 -6.45 22.86
C ASN A 24 -40.60 -6.05 24.12
N ASN A 25 -41.86 -6.47 24.21
CA ASN A 25 -42.75 -6.17 25.35
C ASN A 25 -42.29 -6.79 26.67
N GLU A 26 -41.49 -7.85 26.62
CA GLU A 26 -40.86 -8.47 27.80
C GLU A 26 -39.58 -7.73 28.24
N GLY A 27 -39.21 -6.65 27.54
CA GLY A 27 -38.04 -5.82 27.83
C GLY A 27 -36.72 -6.29 27.21
N ARG A 28 -36.69 -7.44 26.52
CA ARG A 28 -35.49 -8.02 25.89
C ARG A 28 -35.21 -7.41 24.52
N TYR A 29 -33.94 -7.27 24.17
CA TYR A 29 -33.52 -6.78 22.85
C TYR A 29 -33.48 -7.90 21.81
N LYS A 30 -34.06 -7.64 20.64
CA LYS A 30 -34.03 -8.46 19.43
C LYS A 30 -33.08 -7.80 18.43
N VAL A 31 -31.99 -8.49 18.11
CA VAL A 31 -30.91 -7.99 17.24
C VAL A 31 -30.84 -8.77 15.93
N ARG A 32 -30.42 -8.09 14.86
CA ARG A 32 -30.05 -8.75 13.61
C ARG A 32 -28.58 -9.11 13.56
N LEU A 33 -28.24 -10.14 12.78
CA LEU A 33 -26.85 -10.50 12.54
C LEU A 33 -26.24 -9.52 11.52
N PRO A 34 -25.14 -8.83 11.85
CA PRO A 34 -24.58 -7.78 11.00
C PRO A 34 -23.78 -8.39 9.84
N PHE A 35 -24.45 -8.69 8.74
CA PHE A 35 -23.81 -9.25 7.55
C PHE A 35 -23.04 -8.20 6.73
N LYS A 36 -21.89 -8.60 6.18
CA LYS A 36 -21.07 -7.78 5.26
C LYS A 36 -21.76 -7.48 3.93
N LYS A 37 -22.65 -8.37 3.47
CA LYS A 37 -23.43 -8.25 2.24
C LYS A 37 -24.90 -8.51 2.55
N SER A 38 -25.79 -7.92 1.76
CA SER A 38 -27.25 -8.16 1.89
C SER A 38 -27.62 -9.62 1.63
N ASP A 39 -26.92 -10.29 0.70
CA ASP A 39 -26.98 -11.73 0.53
C ASP A 39 -25.67 -12.40 0.98
N PRO A 40 -25.65 -13.07 2.14
CA PRO A 40 -24.44 -13.69 2.68
C PRO A 40 -24.12 -15.02 1.97
N GLU A 41 -22.89 -15.15 1.50
CA GLU A 41 -22.41 -16.29 0.72
C GLU A 41 -22.39 -17.62 1.51
N CYS A 42 -22.44 -17.57 2.84
CA CYS A 42 -22.47 -18.76 3.71
C CYS A 42 -23.71 -19.65 3.47
N LYS A 43 -24.81 -19.08 2.96
CA LYS A 43 -26.02 -19.82 2.59
C LYS A 43 -25.75 -20.91 1.56
N TYR A 44 -24.86 -20.65 0.60
CA TYR A 44 -24.57 -21.56 -0.51
C TYR A 44 -23.51 -22.62 -0.17
N GLY A 45 -23.10 -22.73 1.11
CA GLY A 45 -22.00 -23.59 1.55
C GLY A 45 -22.34 -25.06 1.81
N LYS A 46 -23.61 -25.48 1.65
CA LYS A 46 -24.11 -26.84 2.00
C LYS A 46 -23.67 -27.29 3.41
N SER A 47 -23.82 -26.41 4.41
CA SER A 47 -23.36 -26.67 5.79
C SER A 47 -24.05 -27.86 6.47
N ARG A 48 -25.26 -28.24 6.04
CA ARG A 48 -26.03 -29.38 6.57
C ARG A 48 -25.24 -30.70 6.51
N ASP A 49 -24.59 -30.97 5.38
CA ASP A 49 -23.85 -32.23 5.17
C ASP A 49 -22.63 -32.34 6.09
N ILE A 50 -21.94 -31.23 6.30
CA ILE A 50 -20.76 -31.15 7.16
C ILE A 50 -21.18 -31.28 8.63
N ALA A 51 -22.22 -30.56 9.05
CA ALA A 51 -22.77 -30.65 10.39
C ALA A 51 -23.25 -32.08 10.70
N LYS A 52 -23.89 -32.77 9.74
CA LYS A 52 -24.33 -34.16 9.89
C LYS A 52 -23.15 -35.11 10.11
N LYS A 53 -22.07 -34.99 9.31
CA LYS A 53 -20.85 -35.80 9.49
C LYS A 53 -20.19 -35.55 10.85
N ARG A 54 -20.13 -34.29 11.29
CA ARG A 54 -19.57 -33.92 12.61
C ARG A 54 -20.42 -34.43 13.76
N TYR A 55 -21.74 -34.36 13.63
CA TYR A 55 -22.68 -34.93 14.60
C TYR A 55 -22.50 -36.43 14.73
N GLN A 56 -22.39 -37.19 13.63
CA GLN A 56 -22.13 -38.64 13.68
C GLN A 56 -20.82 -38.99 14.42
N MET A 57 -19.79 -38.16 14.32
CA MET A 57 -18.56 -38.33 15.10
C MET A 57 -18.77 -38.04 16.59
N LEU A 58 -19.54 -36.98 16.89
CA LEU A 58 -19.91 -36.64 18.27
C LEU A 58 -20.74 -37.76 18.90
N GLU A 59 -21.72 -38.29 18.18
CA GLU A 59 -22.58 -39.39 18.64
C GLU A 59 -21.78 -40.63 19.01
N ARG A 60 -20.82 -41.05 18.16
CA ARG A 60 -19.88 -42.15 18.50
C ARG A 60 -19.05 -41.86 19.75
N LYS A 61 -18.70 -40.59 20.00
CA LYS A 61 -17.95 -40.19 21.21
C LYS A 61 -18.83 -40.22 22.45
N LEU A 62 -20.06 -39.73 22.36
CA LEU A 62 -21.04 -39.75 23.45
C LEU A 62 -21.47 -41.18 23.80
N GLN A 63 -21.56 -42.08 22.81
CA GLN A 63 -21.81 -43.51 23.06
C GLN A 63 -20.67 -44.19 23.84
N LYS A 64 -19.42 -43.72 23.69
CA LYS A 64 -18.26 -44.25 24.44
C LYS A 64 -18.15 -43.69 25.86
N ASN A 65 -18.75 -42.54 26.17
CA ASN A 65 -18.72 -41.91 27.48
C ASN A 65 -20.13 -41.48 27.89
N LEU A 66 -20.79 -42.36 28.67
CA LEU A 66 -22.18 -42.21 29.11
C LEU A 66 -22.39 -40.98 30.01
N GLU A 67 -21.46 -40.69 30.90
CA GLU A 67 -21.55 -39.53 31.81
C GLU A 67 -21.53 -38.21 31.03
N LEU A 68 -20.62 -38.11 30.05
CA LEU A 68 -20.57 -36.97 29.14
C LEU A 68 -21.86 -36.85 28.31
N LYS A 69 -22.47 -37.96 27.89
CA LYS A 69 -23.73 -37.97 27.14
C LYS A 69 -24.89 -37.43 27.97
N GLU A 70 -25.04 -37.88 29.21
CA GLU A 70 -26.11 -37.42 30.10
C GLU A 70 -25.98 -35.92 30.41
N GLU A 71 -24.77 -35.43 30.70
CA GLU A 71 -24.55 -33.99 30.88
C GLU A 71 -24.80 -33.20 29.59
N TYR A 72 -24.42 -33.73 28.43
CA TYR A 72 -24.66 -33.08 27.15
C TYR A 72 -26.15 -32.98 26.81
N SER A 73 -26.90 -34.07 26.97
CA SER A 73 -28.35 -34.11 26.74
C SER A 73 -29.08 -33.13 27.64
N ARG A 74 -28.75 -33.11 28.95
CA ARG A 74 -29.31 -32.14 29.90
C ARG A 74 -29.12 -30.70 29.45
N VAL A 75 -27.93 -30.34 28.96
CA VAL A 75 -27.65 -28.98 28.46
C VAL A 75 -28.51 -28.64 27.25
N ILE A 76 -28.76 -29.58 26.33
CA ILE A 76 -29.61 -29.34 25.16
C ILE A 76 -31.09 -29.25 25.55
N GLU A 77 -31.56 -30.11 26.45
CA GLU A 77 -32.93 -30.07 27.00
C GLU A 77 -33.20 -28.76 27.73
N ASP A 78 -32.27 -28.28 28.55
CA ASP A 78 -32.34 -26.97 29.19
C ASP A 78 -32.52 -25.84 28.18
N TYR A 79 -31.91 -25.94 26.99
CA TYR A 79 -32.04 -24.91 25.96
C TYR A 79 -33.43 -24.91 25.33
N ILE A 80 -34.07 -26.08 25.24
CA ILE A 80 -35.43 -26.22 24.74
C ILE A 80 -36.42 -25.72 25.80
N MET A 81 -36.27 -26.16 27.07
CA MET A 81 -37.13 -25.76 28.18
C MET A 81 -37.13 -24.24 28.42
N GLN A 82 -35.98 -23.58 28.23
CA GLN A 82 -35.85 -22.12 28.40
C GLN A 82 -36.25 -21.31 27.16
N ASN A 83 -36.83 -21.94 26.12
CA ASN A 83 -37.12 -21.30 24.83
C ASN A 83 -35.89 -20.58 24.23
N HIS A 84 -34.70 -21.16 24.41
CA HIS A 84 -33.48 -20.69 23.75
C HIS A 84 -33.31 -21.32 22.37
N MET A 85 -33.94 -22.46 22.16
CA MET A 85 -33.88 -23.25 20.94
C MET A 85 -35.23 -23.93 20.69
N GLU A 86 -35.64 -24.02 19.44
CA GLU A 86 -36.89 -24.68 19.04
C GLU A 86 -36.65 -25.82 18.04
N VAL A 87 -37.56 -26.79 18.04
CA VAL A 87 -37.58 -27.89 17.07
C VAL A 87 -38.27 -27.42 15.80
N ILE A 88 -37.63 -27.64 14.64
CA ILE A 88 -38.24 -27.38 13.34
C ILE A 88 -39.16 -28.56 12.99
N LYS A 89 -40.48 -28.32 13.05
CA LYS A 89 -41.50 -29.37 12.86
C LYS A 89 -41.96 -29.55 11.41
N SER A 90 -41.88 -28.51 10.58
CA SER A 90 -42.34 -28.57 9.18
C SER A 90 -41.26 -29.15 8.26
N GLU A 91 -41.61 -30.16 7.46
CA GLU A 91 -40.72 -30.72 6.43
C GLU A 91 -40.29 -29.67 5.40
N SER A 92 -41.17 -28.71 5.07
CA SER A 92 -40.86 -27.62 4.15
C SER A 92 -39.80 -26.67 4.70
N GLU A 93 -39.69 -26.51 6.02
CA GLU A 93 -38.68 -25.67 6.65
C GLU A 93 -37.34 -26.39 6.82
N VAL A 94 -37.37 -27.71 7.00
CA VAL A 94 -36.16 -28.56 7.10
C VAL A 94 -35.34 -28.48 5.81
N ASP A 95 -36.02 -28.45 4.66
CA ASP A 95 -35.40 -28.39 3.33
C ASP A 95 -35.10 -26.97 2.83
N ASN A 96 -35.13 -25.95 3.71
CA ASN A 96 -34.68 -24.60 3.36
C ASN A 96 -33.20 -24.61 2.90
N PRO A 97 -32.91 -24.32 1.60
CA PRO A 97 -31.57 -24.40 1.05
C PRO A 97 -30.67 -23.25 1.50
N TYR A 98 -31.25 -22.21 2.11
CA TYR A 98 -30.54 -21.02 2.58
C TYR A 98 -30.16 -21.08 4.07
N ALA A 99 -30.55 -22.14 4.80
CA ALA A 99 -30.26 -22.27 6.21
C ALA A 99 -28.82 -22.73 6.48
N VAL A 100 -28.22 -22.20 7.55
CA VAL A 100 -26.85 -22.53 7.95
C VAL A 100 -26.86 -23.40 9.21
N TYR A 101 -26.15 -24.52 9.14
CA TYR A 101 -26.03 -25.50 10.22
C TYR A 101 -24.66 -25.40 10.89
N LEU A 102 -24.66 -25.20 12.21
CA LEU A 102 -23.48 -25.07 13.03
C LEU A 102 -23.13 -26.44 13.65
N PRO A 103 -21.94 -27.01 13.36
CA PRO A 103 -21.44 -28.13 14.14
C PRO A 103 -21.26 -27.74 15.60
N HIS A 104 -21.43 -28.69 16.51
CA HIS A 104 -21.23 -28.45 17.95
C HIS A 104 -20.44 -29.56 18.61
N HIS A 105 -19.77 -29.23 19.72
CA HIS A 105 -18.98 -30.18 20.50
C HIS A 105 -18.97 -29.81 21.99
N ALA A 106 -18.56 -30.75 22.84
CA ALA A 106 -18.44 -30.57 24.27
C ALA A 106 -17.05 -30.03 24.65
N VAL A 107 -17.01 -29.01 25.50
CA VAL A 107 -15.81 -28.59 26.24
C VAL A 107 -16.03 -28.91 27.71
N VAL A 108 -15.21 -29.80 28.25
CA VAL A 108 -15.26 -30.23 29.65
C VAL A 108 -14.29 -29.38 30.46
N ARG A 109 -14.75 -28.80 31.57
CA ARG A 109 -13.94 -28.07 32.53
C ARG A 109 -14.13 -28.71 33.91
N GLU A 110 -13.28 -29.67 34.23
CA GLU A 110 -13.34 -30.46 35.46
C GLU A 110 -13.21 -29.58 36.73
N GLU A 111 -12.53 -28.44 36.63
CA GLU A 111 -12.35 -27.47 37.72
C GLU A 111 -13.61 -26.66 38.09
N LYS A 112 -14.71 -26.75 37.32
CA LYS A 112 -15.94 -25.99 37.56
C LYS A 112 -17.04 -26.87 38.13
N GLU A 113 -17.47 -26.57 39.34
CA GLU A 113 -18.54 -27.30 40.05
C GLU A 113 -19.93 -27.18 39.40
N THR A 114 -20.29 -26.03 38.81
CA THR A 114 -21.68 -25.75 38.38
C THR A 114 -21.97 -25.97 36.89
N THR A 115 -20.95 -26.11 36.04
CA THR A 115 -21.11 -26.41 34.59
C THR A 115 -19.86 -27.13 34.09
N LYS A 116 -19.76 -28.43 34.42
CA LYS A 116 -18.65 -29.30 34.00
C LYS A 116 -18.58 -29.41 32.47
N VAL A 117 -19.72 -29.52 31.79
CA VAL A 117 -19.80 -29.59 30.32
C VAL A 117 -20.41 -28.32 29.72
N ARG A 118 -19.78 -27.78 28.68
CA ARG A 118 -20.30 -26.67 27.87
C ARG A 118 -20.42 -27.07 26.41
N VAL A 119 -21.59 -26.81 25.82
CA VAL A 119 -21.83 -26.99 24.38
C VAL A 119 -21.34 -25.76 23.62
N VAL A 120 -20.39 -25.96 22.70
CA VAL A 120 -19.83 -24.89 21.86
C VAL A 120 -20.25 -25.11 20.41
N PHE A 121 -20.75 -24.04 19.78
CA PHE A 121 -21.18 -24.02 18.39
C PHE A 121 -20.07 -23.43 17.50
N ASP A 122 -19.72 -24.11 16.41
CA ASP A 122 -18.64 -23.73 15.51
C ASP A 122 -19.16 -22.95 14.30
N ALA A 123 -19.26 -21.63 14.45
CA ALA A 123 -19.60 -20.69 13.37
C ALA A 123 -18.44 -20.37 12.42
N SER A 124 -17.24 -20.90 12.70
CA SER A 124 -16.06 -20.77 11.83
C SER A 124 -15.89 -21.98 10.90
N CYS A 125 -16.76 -23.00 11.01
CA CYS A 125 -16.75 -24.14 10.12
C CYS A 125 -17.07 -23.69 8.68
N LYS A 126 -16.17 -24.00 7.75
CA LYS A 126 -16.29 -23.60 6.34
C LYS A 126 -17.14 -24.58 5.56
N GLY A 127 -18.03 -24.06 4.72
CA GLY A 127 -18.80 -24.82 3.75
C GLY A 127 -17.97 -25.35 2.57
N VAL A 128 -18.64 -26.01 1.62
CA VAL A 128 -18.04 -26.49 0.36
C VAL A 128 -17.48 -25.33 -0.48
N ASN A 129 -18.06 -24.14 -0.36
CA ASN A 129 -17.58 -22.90 -0.96
C ASN A 129 -16.40 -22.25 -0.19
N ASN A 130 -15.84 -22.91 0.83
CA ASN A 130 -14.73 -22.44 1.67
C ASN A 130 -15.02 -21.14 2.45
N ILE A 131 -16.30 -20.87 2.73
CA ILE A 131 -16.77 -19.69 3.48
C ILE A 131 -17.54 -20.16 4.72
N SER A 132 -17.28 -19.55 5.88
CA SER A 132 -18.00 -19.79 7.13
C SER A 132 -19.02 -18.69 7.45
N LEU A 133 -19.87 -18.91 8.46
CA LEU A 133 -20.77 -17.87 8.95
C LEU A 133 -19.97 -16.65 9.47
N ASN A 134 -18.92 -16.90 10.26
CA ASN A 134 -18.06 -15.85 10.81
C ASN A 134 -17.35 -15.02 9.73
N ASP A 135 -17.01 -15.61 8.58
CA ASP A 135 -16.41 -14.86 7.47
C ASP A 135 -17.37 -13.80 6.88
N THR A 136 -18.68 -14.07 6.95
CA THR A 136 -19.74 -13.19 6.41
C THR A 136 -20.23 -12.13 7.39
N LEU A 137 -19.93 -12.27 8.69
CA LEU A 137 -20.37 -11.36 9.75
C LEU A 137 -19.36 -10.22 9.98
N LEU A 138 -19.87 -9.06 10.40
CA LEU A 138 -19.08 -7.94 10.92
C LEU A 138 -18.84 -8.15 12.42
N VAL A 139 -17.61 -7.97 12.89
CA VAL A 139 -17.24 -8.17 14.31
C VAL A 139 -17.77 -7.04 15.21
N GLY A 140 -17.83 -5.82 14.66
CA GLY A 140 -18.10 -4.59 15.42
C GLY A 140 -16.89 -4.07 16.20
N PRO A 141 -16.94 -2.81 16.67
CA PRO A 141 -15.87 -2.23 17.46
C PRO A 141 -15.74 -2.86 18.85
N ARG A 142 -14.54 -2.82 19.43
CA ARG A 142 -14.32 -3.26 20.82
C ARG A 142 -14.93 -2.24 21.79
N LEU A 143 -16.11 -2.56 22.31
CA LEU A 143 -16.83 -1.75 23.32
C LEU A 143 -16.36 -2.01 24.76
N GLN A 144 -15.72 -3.17 24.99
CA GLN A 144 -15.23 -3.56 26.30
C GLN A 144 -14.10 -2.63 26.75
N GLN A 145 -14.20 -2.12 27.97
CA GLN A 145 -13.12 -1.36 28.59
C GLN A 145 -11.91 -2.27 28.85
N ASP A 146 -10.72 -1.68 28.99
CA ASP A 146 -9.54 -2.42 29.43
C ASP A 146 -9.79 -2.94 30.85
N LEU A 147 -9.44 -4.20 31.09
CA LEU A 147 -9.56 -4.86 32.37
C LEU A 147 -8.92 -4.04 33.51
N ARG A 148 -7.76 -3.45 33.22
CA ARG A 148 -7.01 -2.62 34.17
C ARG A 148 -7.80 -1.40 34.60
N HIS A 149 -8.58 -0.80 33.70
CA HIS A 149 -9.41 0.36 34.03
C HIS A 149 -10.51 0.00 35.03
N ILE A 150 -11.16 -1.15 34.84
CA ILE A 150 -12.22 -1.63 35.73
C ILE A 150 -11.63 -1.95 37.10
N LEU A 151 -10.50 -2.67 37.14
CA LEU A 151 -9.79 -2.96 38.39
C LEU A 151 -9.35 -1.67 39.11
N MET A 152 -8.80 -0.68 38.40
CA MET A 152 -8.41 0.61 38.99
C MET A 152 -9.59 1.35 39.64
N ARG A 153 -10.75 1.44 38.96
CA ARG A 153 -11.95 2.06 39.55
C ARG A 153 -12.47 1.26 40.72
N TRP A 154 -12.52 -0.06 40.58
CA TRP A 154 -12.97 -0.94 41.64
C TRP A 154 -12.13 -0.80 42.92
N ARG A 155 -10.80 -0.62 42.79
CA ARG A 155 -9.87 -0.33 43.89
C ARG A 155 -10.02 1.07 44.51
N ALA A 156 -10.66 2.01 43.82
CA ALA A 156 -10.87 3.36 44.32
C ALA A 156 -11.97 3.43 45.39
N HIS A 157 -12.92 2.51 45.38
CA HIS A 157 -14.04 2.46 46.31
C HIS A 157 -13.67 1.80 47.64
N SER A 158 -14.16 2.31 48.77
CA SER A 158 -13.98 1.67 50.08
C SER A 158 -14.86 0.42 50.20
N PHE A 159 -16.10 0.49 49.73
CA PHE A 159 -17.04 -0.64 49.69
C PHE A 159 -17.23 -1.14 48.26
N CYS A 160 -17.21 -2.46 48.08
CA CYS A 160 -17.13 -3.09 46.77
C CYS A 160 -18.30 -4.04 46.52
N VAL A 161 -18.64 -4.20 45.24
CA VAL A 161 -19.71 -5.10 44.78
C VAL A 161 -19.23 -5.83 43.53
N VAL A 162 -19.39 -7.15 43.55
CA VAL A 162 -19.10 -8.05 42.43
C VAL A 162 -20.37 -8.82 42.11
N ALA A 163 -20.74 -8.93 40.84
CA ALA A 163 -21.83 -9.79 40.38
C ALA A 163 -21.56 -10.33 38.97
N ASP A 164 -22.30 -11.36 38.56
CA ASP A 164 -22.18 -12.03 37.26
C ASP A 164 -23.54 -11.97 36.53
N LEU A 165 -23.53 -11.72 35.22
CA LEU A 165 -24.73 -11.79 34.38
C LEU A 165 -25.02 -13.22 33.95
N LYS A 166 -26.13 -13.77 34.43
CA LYS A 166 -26.55 -15.14 34.12
C LYS A 166 -26.78 -15.30 32.62
N GLN A 167 -25.89 -16.07 31.99
CA GLN A 167 -25.96 -16.42 30.57
C GLN A 167 -26.14 -15.18 29.65
N MET A 168 -25.37 -14.12 29.89
CA MET A 168 -25.49 -12.80 29.24
C MET A 168 -25.90 -12.85 27.74
N TYR A 169 -25.14 -13.59 26.91
CA TYR A 169 -25.42 -13.70 25.47
C TYR A 169 -26.84 -14.17 25.17
N ARG A 170 -27.34 -15.13 25.95
CA ARG A 170 -28.64 -15.78 25.70
C ARG A 170 -29.82 -14.91 26.08
N GLN A 171 -29.59 -13.83 26.84
CA GLN A 171 -30.66 -12.90 27.16
C GLN A 171 -31.07 -12.07 25.93
N VAL A 172 -30.18 -11.93 24.95
CA VAL A 172 -30.42 -11.23 23.67
C VAL A 172 -31.06 -12.18 22.64
N LEU A 173 -32.17 -11.74 22.04
CA LEU A 173 -32.89 -12.45 20.99
C LEU A 173 -32.25 -12.20 19.62
N VAL A 174 -32.24 -13.22 18.75
CA VAL A 174 -31.91 -13.06 17.34
C VAL A 174 -33.21 -12.87 16.56
N ASP A 175 -33.19 -11.98 15.58
CA ASP A 175 -34.33 -11.76 14.69
C ASP A 175 -34.69 -13.03 13.90
N GLU A 176 -35.98 -13.32 13.71
CA GLU A 176 -36.46 -14.51 13.01
C GLU A 176 -35.90 -14.64 11.60
N ARG A 177 -35.66 -13.51 10.92
CA ARG A 177 -35.04 -13.45 9.59
C ARG A 177 -33.62 -14.02 9.57
N ASP A 178 -32.93 -13.96 10.72
CA ASP A 178 -31.54 -14.36 10.86
C ASP A 178 -31.36 -15.62 11.74
N ALA A 179 -32.43 -16.11 12.38
CA ALA A 179 -32.40 -17.30 13.23
C ALA A 179 -32.02 -18.58 12.45
N ASP A 180 -32.39 -18.66 11.17
CA ASP A 180 -32.06 -19.78 10.28
C ASP A 180 -30.58 -19.92 9.94
N PHE A 181 -29.76 -18.93 10.30
CA PHE A 181 -28.30 -19.03 10.20
C PHE A 181 -27.66 -19.76 11.38
N GLN A 182 -28.45 -20.11 12.41
CA GLN A 182 -27.99 -20.74 13.65
C GLN A 182 -28.71 -22.06 13.90
N ARG A 183 -28.82 -22.92 12.88
CA ARG A 183 -29.43 -24.26 13.05
C ARG A 183 -28.43 -25.30 13.55
N ILE A 184 -28.90 -26.32 14.25
CA ILE A 184 -28.08 -27.47 14.68
C ILE A 184 -28.81 -28.79 14.45
N LEU A 185 -28.06 -29.89 14.55
CA LEU A 185 -28.56 -31.25 14.38
C LEU A 185 -28.36 -32.02 15.68
N TRP A 186 -29.44 -32.55 16.26
CA TRP A 186 -29.37 -33.31 17.50
C TRP A 186 -30.36 -34.46 17.47
N CYS A 187 -29.97 -35.61 18.05
CA CYS A 187 -30.87 -36.74 18.24
C CYS A 187 -31.02 -37.01 19.75
N PRO A 188 -32.22 -36.81 20.34
CA PRO A 188 -32.45 -37.05 21.76
C PRO A 188 -32.24 -38.52 22.16
N GLU A 189 -32.63 -39.45 21.28
CA GLU A 189 -32.58 -40.89 21.53
C GLU A 189 -31.80 -41.64 20.43
N PRO A 190 -30.88 -42.56 20.78
CA PRO A 190 -30.19 -43.39 19.80
C PRO A 190 -31.19 -44.21 18.98
N GLY A 191 -31.07 -44.16 17.65
CA GLY A 191 -31.93 -44.92 16.72
C GLY A 191 -33.15 -44.17 16.18
N LYS A 192 -33.49 -42.99 16.73
CA LYS A 192 -34.48 -42.07 16.13
C LYS A 192 -33.85 -41.22 15.02
N PRO A 193 -34.64 -40.67 14.07
CA PRO A 193 -34.13 -39.77 13.05
C PRO A 193 -33.56 -38.49 13.67
N ILE A 194 -32.48 -37.97 13.08
CA ILE A 194 -31.84 -36.72 13.51
C ILE A 194 -32.84 -35.57 13.39
N GLN A 195 -33.05 -34.83 14.48
CA GLN A 195 -33.92 -33.68 14.52
C GLN A 195 -33.16 -32.39 14.21
N HIS A 196 -33.90 -31.41 13.68
CA HIS A 196 -33.39 -30.11 13.26
C HIS A 196 -33.84 -29.05 14.27
N PHE A 197 -32.89 -28.29 14.79
CA PHE A 197 -33.17 -27.26 15.78
C PHE A 197 -32.71 -25.88 15.30
N ARG A 198 -33.42 -24.84 15.72
CA ARG A 198 -33.10 -23.43 15.44
C ARG A 198 -32.81 -22.71 16.75
N ILE A 199 -31.67 -22.03 16.83
CA ILE A 199 -31.32 -21.26 18.02
C ILE A 199 -31.88 -19.84 17.89
N LEU A 200 -32.66 -19.42 18.89
CA LEU A 200 -33.40 -18.15 18.89
C LEU A 200 -32.66 -17.02 19.62
N ARG A 201 -31.58 -17.36 20.33
CA ARG A 201 -30.79 -16.43 21.16
C ARG A 201 -29.40 -16.25 20.57
N LEU A 202 -28.77 -15.13 20.91
CA LEU A 202 -27.43 -14.86 20.46
C LEU A 202 -26.46 -15.93 21.00
N THR A 203 -25.78 -16.63 20.09
CA THR A 203 -24.92 -17.77 20.42
C THR A 203 -23.45 -17.39 20.53
N PHE A 204 -22.81 -17.90 21.58
CA PHE A 204 -21.36 -17.85 21.72
C PHE A 204 -20.69 -18.66 20.59
N GLY A 205 -19.63 -18.10 20.01
CA GLY A 205 -18.91 -18.67 18.86
C GLY A 205 -19.09 -17.88 17.57
N THR A 206 -20.14 -17.04 17.48
CA THR A 206 -20.30 -16.09 16.37
C THR A 206 -19.43 -14.84 16.57
N ALA A 207 -18.86 -14.33 15.48
CA ALA A 207 -17.89 -13.23 15.51
C ALA A 207 -18.47 -11.92 16.05
N CYS A 208 -19.76 -11.66 15.82
CA CYS A 208 -20.46 -10.46 16.25
C CYS A 208 -21.06 -10.55 17.67
N ALA A 209 -21.13 -11.74 18.28
CA ALA A 209 -21.82 -11.93 19.55
C ALA A 209 -21.30 -11.05 20.71
N PRO A 210 -19.97 -10.92 20.93
CA PRO A 210 -19.45 -10.05 22.00
C PRO A 210 -19.86 -8.60 21.84
N TYR A 211 -19.88 -8.09 20.60
CA TYR A 211 -20.31 -6.72 20.30
C TYR A 211 -21.81 -6.55 20.56
N LEU A 212 -22.66 -7.42 19.97
CA LEU A 212 -24.11 -7.31 20.08
C LEU A 212 -24.60 -7.43 21.53
N ALA A 213 -24.01 -8.33 22.32
CA ALA A 213 -24.37 -8.51 23.72
C ALA A 213 -24.03 -7.26 24.56
N VAL A 214 -22.80 -6.76 24.44
CA VAL A 214 -22.35 -5.57 25.19
C VAL A 214 -23.09 -4.31 24.72
N LYS A 215 -23.31 -4.14 23.41
CA LYS A 215 -24.05 -3.00 22.87
C LYS A 215 -25.52 -3.00 23.33
N SER A 216 -26.16 -4.16 23.39
CA SER A 216 -27.53 -4.30 23.94
C SER A 216 -27.58 -3.89 25.41
N LEU A 217 -26.58 -4.27 26.21
CA LEU A 217 -26.46 -3.85 27.60
C LEU A 217 -26.24 -2.33 27.73
N GLN A 218 -25.39 -1.75 26.87
CA GLN A 218 -25.20 -0.29 26.81
C GLN A 218 -26.46 0.45 26.34
N GLN A 219 -27.25 -0.14 25.44
CA GLN A 219 -28.52 0.42 25.00
C GLN A 219 -29.55 0.43 26.13
N LEU A 220 -29.64 -0.66 26.92
CA LEU A 220 -30.45 -0.70 28.13
C LEU A 220 -30.11 0.43 29.11
N ALA A 221 -28.82 0.66 29.32
CA ALA A 221 -28.35 1.74 30.17
C ALA A 221 -28.71 3.13 29.63
N LYS A 222 -28.81 3.31 28.31
CA LYS A 222 -29.26 4.57 27.69
C LYS A 222 -30.77 4.75 27.80
N ASP A 223 -31.53 3.70 27.51
CA ASP A 223 -32.99 3.73 27.47
C ASP A 223 -33.58 3.97 28.87
N GLU A 224 -33.01 3.37 29.92
CA GLU A 224 -33.49 3.51 31.31
C GLU A 224 -32.70 4.55 32.13
N ARG A 225 -31.86 5.38 31.48
CA ARG A 225 -30.95 6.32 32.16
C ARG A 225 -31.65 7.30 33.08
N GLU A 226 -32.83 7.76 32.70
CA GLU A 226 -33.61 8.74 33.47
C GLU A 226 -34.20 8.12 34.74
N ARG A 227 -34.58 6.83 34.70
CA ARG A 227 -35.18 6.12 35.83
C ARG A 227 -34.12 5.59 36.81
N TYR A 228 -33.00 5.10 36.31
CA TYR A 228 -31.92 4.51 37.11
C TYR A 228 -30.55 5.09 36.74
N PRO A 229 -30.28 6.37 37.08
CA PRO A 229 -29.08 7.06 36.61
C PRO A 229 -27.77 6.48 37.16
N LEU A 230 -27.78 5.93 38.38
CA LEU A 230 -26.59 5.34 39.00
C LEU A 230 -26.24 4.01 38.33
N ALA A 231 -27.23 3.13 38.19
CA ALA A 231 -27.08 1.85 37.50
C ALA A 231 -26.71 2.01 36.02
N ALA A 232 -27.29 2.99 35.33
CA ALA A 232 -26.94 3.30 33.94
C ALA A 232 -25.46 3.70 33.79
N LYS A 233 -24.96 4.56 34.70
CA LYS A 233 -23.55 4.98 34.69
C LYS A 233 -22.61 3.80 34.93
N ILE A 234 -22.92 2.97 35.93
CA ILE A 234 -22.15 1.75 36.26
C ILE A 234 -22.17 0.79 35.08
N THR A 235 -23.34 0.58 34.46
CA THR A 235 -23.49 -0.34 33.33
C THR A 235 -22.62 0.03 32.13
N LEU A 236 -22.45 1.34 31.87
CA LEU A 236 -21.59 1.83 30.79
C LEU A 236 -20.09 1.75 31.10
N GLN A 237 -19.69 1.65 32.37
CA GLN A 237 -18.30 1.78 32.80
C GLN A 237 -17.72 0.48 33.35
N ASP A 238 -18.43 -0.21 34.24
CA ASP A 238 -17.87 -1.17 35.19
C ASP A 238 -18.14 -2.65 34.87
N TYR A 239 -18.70 -2.93 33.68
CA TYR A 239 -18.81 -4.31 33.18
C TYR A 239 -17.58 -4.73 32.39
N TYR A 240 -17.07 -5.92 32.71
CA TYR A 240 -16.19 -6.68 31.85
C TYR A 240 -16.94 -7.89 31.29
N VAL A 241 -17.58 -7.69 30.14
CA VAL A 241 -18.47 -8.71 29.54
C VAL A 241 -19.63 -9.04 30.49
N ASP A 242 -19.60 -10.21 31.12
CA ASP A 242 -20.59 -10.71 32.07
C ASP A 242 -20.29 -10.33 33.53
N ASP A 243 -19.04 -10.01 33.86
CA ASP A 243 -18.62 -9.66 35.23
C ASP A 243 -18.86 -8.16 35.52
N LEU A 244 -19.61 -7.86 36.60
CA LEU A 244 -19.80 -6.53 37.17
C LEU A 244 -18.84 -6.29 38.34
N LEU A 245 -18.09 -5.20 38.29
CA LEU A 245 -17.14 -4.80 39.35
C LEU A 245 -17.25 -3.33 39.66
N THR A 246 -17.95 -3.00 40.74
CA THR A 246 -18.24 -1.61 41.11
C THR A 246 -18.18 -1.41 42.62
N GLY A 247 -18.50 -0.20 43.08
CA GLY A 247 -18.43 0.13 44.50
C GLY A 247 -18.86 1.56 44.83
N GLY A 248 -18.84 1.88 46.12
CA GLY A 248 -19.18 3.17 46.68
C GLY A 248 -18.26 3.56 47.84
N ASP A 249 -18.38 4.80 48.30
CA ASP A 249 -17.58 5.30 49.44
C ASP A 249 -18.29 5.05 50.78
N THR A 250 -19.60 4.77 50.74
CA THR A 250 -20.45 4.48 51.90
C THR A 250 -21.27 3.21 51.69
N GLU A 251 -21.71 2.56 52.77
CA GLU A 251 -22.55 1.35 52.67
C GLU A 251 -23.93 1.65 52.07
N ASP A 252 -24.51 2.82 52.35
CA ASP A 252 -25.81 3.23 51.81
C ASP A 252 -25.77 3.42 50.29
N GLU A 253 -24.70 4.02 49.77
CA GLU A 253 -24.49 4.12 48.32
C GLU A 253 -24.46 2.73 47.67
N VAL A 254 -23.81 1.76 48.30
CA VAL A 254 -23.68 0.40 47.78
C VAL A 254 -25.00 -0.37 47.80
N VAL A 255 -25.84 -0.17 48.82
CA VAL A 255 -27.22 -0.71 48.85
C VAL A 255 -28.08 -0.09 47.75
N GLU A 256 -27.97 1.22 47.52
CA GLU A 256 -28.70 1.88 46.43
C GLU A 256 -28.23 1.40 45.04
N ILE A 257 -26.92 1.17 44.86
CA ILE A 257 -26.36 0.57 43.65
C ILE A 257 -27.01 -0.81 43.41
N TYR A 258 -27.04 -1.66 44.43
CA TYR A 258 -27.65 -2.99 44.32
C TYR A 258 -29.12 -2.91 43.87
N ASN A 259 -29.91 -2.05 44.50
CA ASN A 259 -31.33 -1.87 44.19
C ASN A 259 -31.57 -1.36 42.76
N GLN A 260 -30.85 -0.33 42.34
CA GLN A 260 -30.98 0.20 40.98
C GLN A 260 -30.49 -0.79 39.93
N MET A 261 -29.38 -1.50 40.18
CA MET A 261 -28.82 -2.48 39.24
C MET A 261 -29.77 -3.66 39.03
N THR A 262 -30.33 -4.22 40.09
CA THR A 262 -31.28 -5.33 40.00
C THR A 262 -32.52 -4.92 39.22
N LYS A 263 -33.06 -3.71 39.45
CA LYS A 263 -34.21 -3.18 38.72
C LYS A 263 -33.90 -2.92 37.25
N LEU A 264 -32.80 -2.23 36.94
CA LEU A 264 -32.39 -1.91 35.57
C LEU A 264 -32.13 -3.19 34.76
N MET A 265 -31.42 -4.18 35.32
CA MET A 265 -31.17 -5.44 34.63
C MET A 265 -32.46 -6.22 34.37
N LYS A 266 -33.38 -6.25 35.33
CA LYS A 266 -34.69 -6.89 35.18
C LYS A 266 -35.51 -6.26 34.04
N CYS A 267 -35.45 -4.93 33.87
CA CYS A 267 -36.09 -4.24 32.74
C CYS A 267 -35.58 -4.73 31.38
N GLY A 268 -34.32 -5.17 31.27
CA GLY A 268 -33.74 -5.71 30.04
C GLY A 268 -33.85 -7.23 29.89
N GLY A 269 -34.49 -7.92 30.84
CA GLY A 269 -34.49 -9.39 30.91
C GLY A 269 -33.15 -10.01 31.30
N PHE A 270 -32.22 -9.20 31.85
CA PHE A 270 -30.95 -9.66 32.39
C PHE A 270 -31.09 -9.98 33.88
N GLN A 271 -30.47 -11.07 34.33
CA GLN A 271 -30.47 -11.47 35.74
C GLN A 271 -29.05 -11.49 36.30
N LEU A 272 -28.84 -10.77 37.40
CA LEU A 272 -27.57 -10.77 38.15
C LEU A 272 -27.56 -11.92 39.17
N GLN A 273 -26.41 -12.57 39.30
CA GLN A 273 -26.17 -13.67 40.23
C GLN A 273 -24.80 -13.55 40.89
N LYS A 274 -24.54 -14.38 41.91
CA LYS A 274 -23.24 -14.48 42.62
C LYS A 274 -22.75 -13.15 43.19
N TRP A 275 -23.65 -12.40 43.82
CA TRP A 275 -23.29 -11.17 44.51
C TRP A 275 -22.24 -11.43 45.59
N CYS A 276 -21.16 -10.66 45.57
CA CYS A 276 -20.12 -10.65 46.60
C CYS A 276 -19.81 -9.19 46.98
N THR A 277 -19.58 -8.93 48.27
CA THR A 277 -19.29 -7.59 48.80
C THR A 277 -18.41 -7.69 50.06
N ASN A 278 -17.72 -6.60 50.41
CA ASN A 278 -17.04 -6.42 51.70
C ASN A 278 -17.91 -5.69 52.75
N SER A 279 -19.09 -5.15 52.38
CA SER A 279 -20.02 -4.49 53.31
C SER A 279 -20.92 -5.51 54.01
N ARG A 280 -20.97 -5.45 55.35
CA ARG A 280 -21.87 -6.31 56.14
C ARG A 280 -23.33 -5.95 55.92
N LYS A 281 -23.64 -4.65 55.87
CA LYS A 281 -25.00 -4.14 55.65
C LYS A 281 -25.61 -4.62 54.33
N LEU A 282 -24.83 -4.57 53.24
CA LEU A 282 -25.30 -5.09 51.95
C LEU A 282 -25.43 -6.63 51.99
N SER A 283 -24.47 -7.33 52.60
CA SER A 283 -24.55 -8.79 52.74
C SER A 283 -25.84 -9.23 53.43
N ASP A 284 -26.21 -8.57 54.54
CA ASP A 284 -27.43 -8.85 55.29
C ASP A 284 -28.69 -8.51 54.47
N HIS A 285 -28.68 -7.40 53.74
CA HIS A 285 -29.78 -6.99 52.86
C HIS A 285 -30.05 -8.02 51.74
N ILE A 286 -28.99 -8.52 51.09
CA ILE A 286 -29.08 -9.55 50.05
C ILE A 286 -29.64 -10.86 50.62
N VAL A 287 -29.23 -11.25 51.83
CA VAL A 287 -29.74 -12.46 52.48
C VAL A 287 -31.23 -12.34 52.78
N GLN A 288 -31.67 -11.20 53.32
CA GLN A 288 -33.08 -10.95 53.64
C GLN A 288 -33.98 -10.97 52.40
N GLU A 289 -33.55 -10.39 51.28
CA GLU A 289 -34.37 -10.35 50.05
C GLU A 289 -34.46 -11.72 49.35
N ASN A 290 -33.46 -12.59 49.52
CA ASN A 290 -33.41 -13.91 48.87
C ASN A 290 -34.00 -15.07 49.67
N GLN A 291 -34.43 -14.86 50.93
CA GLN A 291 -35.09 -15.89 51.75
C GLN A 291 -36.42 -16.43 51.16
N GLY A 292 -36.94 -15.84 50.08
CA GLY A 292 -38.15 -16.28 49.37
C GLY A 292 -37.95 -17.13 48.11
N GLN A 293 -36.71 -17.37 47.63
CA GLN A 293 -36.45 -18.19 46.43
C GLN A 293 -35.56 -19.39 46.78
N TYR A 294 -36.15 -20.59 46.83
CA TYR A 294 -35.44 -21.87 46.80
C TYR A 294 -34.73 -22.05 45.44
N GLN A 295 -33.65 -21.30 45.22
CA GLN A 295 -32.54 -21.72 44.39
C GLN A 295 -31.31 -21.68 45.27
N SER A 296 -30.61 -22.81 45.33
CA SER A 296 -29.34 -22.98 46.02
C SER A 296 -28.31 -21.99 45.49
N PHE A 297 -28.32 -20.77 46.01
CA PHE A 297 -27.17 -19.89 45.99
C PHE A 297 -26.15 -20.55 46.89
N VAL A 298 -25.21 -21.28 46.28
CA VAL A 298 -24.01 -21.71 46.96
C VAL A 298 -23.26 -20.43 47.35
N PHE A 299 -23.49 -19.96 48.58
CA PHE A 299 -22.50 -19.18 49.30
C PHE A 299 -21.26 -20.05 49.32
N LYS A 300 -20.27 -19.74 48.48
CA LYS A 300 -18.95 -20.28 48.71
C LYS A 300 -18.46 -19.65 50.00
N ASP A 301 -18.49 -20.44 51.08
CA ASP A 301 -17.75 -20.22 52.33
C ASP A 301 -16.24 -20.08 52.10
N ASN A 302 -15.76 -20.27 50.87
CA ASN A 302 -14.44 -19.81 50.49
C ASN A 302 -14.40 -18.27 50.59
N ASN A 303 -13.65 -17.78 51.57
CA ASN A 303 -13.26 -16.38 51.70
C ASN A 303 -12.62 -15.82 50.42
N ILE A 304 -12.10 -16.68 49.55
CA ILE A 304 -11.38 -16.33 48.31
C ILE A 304 -12.30 -16.42 47.08
N VAL A 305 -12.47 -15.30 46.38
CA VAL A 305 -13.21 -15.18 45.11
C VAL A 305 -12.23 -14.84 43.98
N LYS A 306 -12.28 -15.57 42.87
CA LYS A 306 -11.51 -15.21 41.66
C LYS A 306 -12.24 -14.11 40.90
N VAL A 307 -11.66 -12.91 40.91
CA VAL A 307 -12.15 -11.72 40.21
C VAL A 307 -11.22 -11.42 39.03
N LEU A 308 -11.73 -11.54 37.81
CA LEU A 308 -10.98 -11.24 36.57
C LEU A 308 -9.61 -11.94 36.46
N GLY A 309 -9.46 -13.10 37.07
CA GLY A 309 -8.20 -13.86 37.08
C GLY A 309 -7.28 -13.62 38.28
N ILE A 310 -7.59 -12.69 39.18
CA ILE A 310 -6.89 -12.47 40.46
C ILE A 310 -7.75 -13.02 41.61
N SER A 311 -7.14 -13.56 42.66
CA SER A 311 -7.86 -14.02 43.86
C SER A 311 -8.03 -12.86 44.84
N TRP A 312 -9.26 -12.62 45.29
CA TRP A 312 -9.63 -11.60 46.27
C TRP A 312 -10.23 -12.24 47.51
N VAL A 313 -9.70 -11.87 48.68
CA VAL A 313 -10.15 -12.37 49.99
C VAL A 313 -11.16 -11.39 50.58
N LYS A 314 -12.41 -11.84 50.71
CA LYS A 314 -13.55 -11.03 51.17
C LYS A 314 -13.35 -10.48 52.59
N ALA A 315 -12.85 -11.32 53.50
CA ALA A 315 -12.75 -10.99 54.93
C ALA A 315 -11.68 -9.94 55.24
N SER A 316 -10.54 -9.98 54.54
CA SER A 316 -9.41 -9.06 54.75
C SER A 316 -9.33 -7.93 53.71
N ASP A 317 -10.19 -7.95 52.69
CA ASP A 317 -10.22 -7.05 51.54
C ASP A 317 -8.87 -6.92 50.80
N ASN A 318 -8.16 -8.05 50.67
CA ASN A 318 -6.85 -8.12 50.03
C ASN A 318 -6.85 -9.01 48.78
N PHE A 319 -5.95 -8.73 47.86
CA PHE A 319 -5.58 -9.60 46.75
C PHE A 319 -4.45 -10.54 47.16
N GLU A 320 -4.55 -11.79 46.69
CA GLU A 320 -3.56 -12.83 46.88
C GLU A 320 -3.27 -13.52 45.54
N TYR A 321 -2.02 -13.96 45.35
CA TYR A 321 -1.66 -14.77 44.19
C TYR A 321 -1.78 -16.26 44.54
N THR A 322 -2.43 -17.03 43.67
CA THR A 322 -2.48 -18.50 43.81
C THR A 322 -1.50 -19.13 42.83
N TYR A 323 -0.52 -19.89 43.33
CA TYR A 323 0.42 -20.62 42.50
C TYR A 323 0.37 -22.11 42.82
N ASN A 324 -0.28 -22.89 41.94
CA ASN A 324 -0.31 -24.35 42.02
C ASN A 324 0.60 -24.92 40.94
N CYS A 325 1.76 -25.45 41.32
CA CYS A 325 2.57 -26.26 40.42
C CYS A 325 2.74 -27.66 40.98
N PRO A 326 2.41 -28.73 40.23
CA PRO A 326 2.80 -30.07 40.61
C PRO A 326 4.33 -30.16 40.58
N GLU A 327 4.93 -30.43 41.74
CA GLU A 327 6.34 -30.77 41.86
C GLU A 327 6.53 -32.19 41.31
N THR A 328 7.37 -32.32 40.30
CA THR A 328 7.94 -33.61 39.92
C THR A 328 9.37 -33.30 39.47
N GLU A 329 10.35 -33.75 40.25
CA GLU A 329 11.77 -33.52 40.00
C GLU A 329 12.23 -34.12 38.65
N ASP A 330 11.46 -35.07 38.12
CA ASP A 330 11.69 -35.78 36.85
C ASP A 330 11.03 -35.14 35.60
N GLN A 331 10.39 -33.98 35.72
CA GLN A 331 9.80 -33.34 34.53
C GLN A 331 10.87 -32.77 33.60
N ILE A 332 10.87 -33.25 32.35
CA ILE A 332 11.63 -32.67 31.24
C ILE A 332 11.19 -31.21 31.06
N ILE A 333 12.12 -30.28 31.29
CA ILE A 333 11.85 -28.85 31.12
C ILE A 333 12.10 -28.50 29.65
N THR A 334 11.02 -28.20 28.93
CA THR A 334 11.06 -27.72 27.55
C THR A 334 10.71 -26.24 27.48
N LYS A 335 11.07 -25.59 26.36
CA LYS A 335 10.72 -24.19 26.08
C LYS A 335 9.20 -23.93 26.14
N ARG A 336 8.39 -24.86 25.63
CA ARG A 336 6.92 -24.82 25.72
C ARG A 336 6.43 -24.84 27.18
N LYS A 337 7.03 -25.68 28.02
CA LYS A 337 6.66 -25.80 29.43
C LYS A 337 6.96 -24.52 30.21
N VAL A 338 8.15 -23.95 30.03
CA VAL A 338 8.54 -22.66 30.62
C VAL A 338 7.53 -21.56 30.26
N LEU A 339 7.18 -21.44 28.98
CA LEU A 339 6.19 -20.45 28.54
C LEU A 339 4.80 -20.69 29.14
N SER A 340 4.38 -21.95 29.25
CA SER A 340 3.12 -22.30 29.92
C SER A 340 3.13 -21.93 31.40
N ASP A 341 4.24 -22.13 32.10
CA ASP A 341 4.37 -21.80 33.52
C ASP A 341 4.37 -20.28 33.75
N ILE A 342 5.08 -19.52 32.89
CA ILE A 342 5.07 -18.05 32.95
C ILE A 342 3.69 -17.48 32.63
N ALA A 343 2.95 -18.06 31.69
CA ALA A 343 1.60 -17.62 31.35
C ALA A 343 0.59 -17.82 32.50
N ARG A 344 0.88 -18.71 33.48
CA ARG A 344 0.05 -18.86 34.69
C ARG A 344 0.23 -17.71 35.68
N LEU A 345 1.35 -16.97 35.61
CA LEU A 345 1.57 -15.77 36.41
C LEU A 345 0.78 -14.61 35.82
N TYR A 346 -0.49 -14.54 36.22
CA TYR A 346 -1.44 -13.55 35.75
C TYR A 346 -1.39 -12.29 36.63
N ASP A 347 -0.76 -11.23 36.13
CA ASP A 347 -0.64 -9.93 36.82
C ASP A 347 -1.05 -8.78 35.89
N PRO A 348 -2.35 -8.45 35.81
CA PRO A 348 -2.84 -7.40 34.92
C PRO A 348 -2.39 -6.01 35.38
N MET A 349 -2.21 -5.77 36.68
CA MET A 349 -1.87 -4.46 37.24
C MET A 349 -0.36 -4.21 37.32
N GLY A 350 0.46 -5.26 37.29
CA GLY A 350 1.91 -5.16 37.31
C GLY A 350 2.50 -5.09 38.73
N TRP A 351 1.79 -5.57 39.76
CA TRP A 351 2.28 -5.49 41.14
C TRP A 351 3.51 -6.38 41.38
N ILE A 352 3.60 -7.51 40.67
CA ILE A 352 4.75 -8.43 40.71
C ILE A 352 5.62 -8.29 39.45
N ALA A 353 5.54 -7.14 38.78
CA ALA A 353 6.33 -6.85 37.58
C ALA A 353 7.86 -7.08 37.75
N PRO A 354 8.50 -6.80 38.92
CA PRO A 354 9.90 -7.14 39.18
C PRO A 354 10.21 -8.64 39.12
N VAL A 355 9.26 -9.52 39.44
CA VAL A 355 9.44 -10.97 39.34
C VAL A 355 9.15 -11.45 37.92
N ILE A 356 8.09 -10.92 37.29
CA ILE A 356 7.69 -11.29 35.93
C ILE A 356 8.76 -10.88 34.89
N VAL A 357 9.46 -9.76 35.09
CA VAL A 357 10.51 -9.33 34.15
C VAL A 357 11.67 -10.33 34.12
N VAL A 358 12.03 -10.95 35.25
CA VAL A 358 13.06 -12.01 35.32
C VAL A 358 12.65 -13.19 34.45
N ALA A 359 11.39 -13.63 34.58
CA ALA A 359 10.83 -14.69 33.75
C ALA A 359 10.81 -14.33 32.25
N LYS A 360 10.45 -13.09 31.89
CA LYS A 360 10.46 -12.60 30.50
C LYS A 360 11.87 -12.50 29.92
N ILE A 361 12.85 -12.09 30.72
CA ILE A 361 14.27 -12.08 30.33
C ILE A 361 14.75 -13.51 30.09
N PHE A 362 14.34 -14.46 30.93
CA PHE A 362 14.65 -15.88 30.73
C PHE A 362 14.09 -16.41 29.41
N ILE A 363 12.83 -16.07 29.06
CA ILE A 363 12.27 -16.38 27.72
C ILE A 363 13.18 -15.83 26.61
N GLN A 364 13.63 -14.58 26.72
CA GLN A 364 14.53 -13.99 25.72
C GLN A 364 15.84 -14.78 25.60
N LYS A 365 16.42 -15.26 26.71
CA LYS A 365 17.60 -16.15 26.67
C LYS A 365 17.31 -17.46 25.92
N LEU A 366 16.14 -18.09 26.16
CA LEU A 366 15.71 -19.30 25.44
C LEU A 366 15.47 -19.09 23.93
N TRP A 367 15.17 -17.87 23.51
CA TRP A 367 15.11 -17.52 22.08
C TRP A 367 16.50 -17.37 21.48
N LYS A 368 17.42 -16.72 22.21
CA LYS A 368 18.82 -16.54 21.79
C LYS A 368 19.59 -17.85 21.67
N SER A 369 19.22 -18.89 22.42
CA SER A 369 19.86 -20.21 22.37
C SER A 369 19.46 -21.06 21.16
N GLY A 370 18.49 -20.64 20.34
CA GLY A 370 18.10 -21.37 19.13
C GLY A 370 17.31 -22.66 19.34
N LEU A 371 16.83 -22.95 20.56
CA LEU A 371 16.07 -24.18 20.88
C LEU A 371 14.66 -24.18 20.26
N ASN A 372 14.21 -25.33 19.76
CA ASN A 372 12.83 -25.57 19.33
C ASN A 372 11.88 -25.72 20.53
N TRP A 373 10.57 -25.81 20.26
CA TRP A 373 9.52 -25.77 21.28
C TRP A 373 9.58 -26.90 22.30
N ASP A 374 9.94 -28.10 21.84
CA ASP A 374 9.89 -29.33 22.62
C ASP A 374 11.30 -29.88 22.91
N ASP A 375 12.35 -29.11 22.60
CA ASP A 375 13.74 -29.45 22.92
C ASP A 375 13.99 -29.32 24.44
N ILE A 376 14.85 -30.20 24.96
CA ILE A 376 15.31 -30.18 26.35
C ILE A 376 16.24 -28.98 26.56
N LEU A 377 16.03 -28.22 27.64
CA LEU A 377 16.90 -27.09 27.97
C LEU A 377 18.33 -27.55 28.34
N LEU A 378 19.33 -26.71 28.06
CA LEU A 378 20.70 -26.93 28.52
C LEU A 378 20.78 -27.00 30.06
N PRO A 379 21.70 -27.78 30.66
CA PRO A 379 21.78 -27.97 32.11
C PRO A 379 21.83 -26.66 32.92
N ASP A 380 22.58 -25.66 32.45
CA ASP A 380 22.69 -24.36 33.12
C ASP A 380 21.36 -23.60 33.15
N LEU A 381 20.63 -23.62 32.04
CA LEU A 381 19.31 -22.99 31.91
C LEU A 381 18.26 -23.72 32.74
N GLN A 382 18.36 -25.06 32.85
CA GLN A 382 17.50 -25.83 33.75
C GLN A 382 17.73 -25.45 35.21
N LYS A 383 18.99 -25.32 35.63
CA LYS A 383 19.33 -24.91 37.00
C LYS A 383 18.82 -23.51 37.33
N GLU A 384 19.01 -22.54 36.42
CA GLU A 384 18.47 -21.18 36.56
C GLU A 384 16.93 -21.18 36.69
N TRP A 385 16.24 -21.94 35.84
CA TRP A 385 14.77 -22.04 35.87
C TRP A 385 14.25 -22.74 37.14
N ARG A 386 14.89 -23.83 37.58
CA ARG A 386 14.51 -24.55 38.81
C ARG A 386 14.64 -23.65 40.04
N LYS A 387 15.72 -22.87 40.14
CA LYS A 387 15.90 -21.88 41.22
C LYS A 387 14.78 -20.83 41.22
N PHE A 388 14.48 -20.26 40.05
CA PHE A 388 13.38 -19.29 39.94
C PHE A 388 12.03 -19.91 40.36
N LYS A 389 11.77 -21.16 39.97
CA LYS A 389 10.52 -21.87 40.29
C LYS A 389 10.36 -22.18 41.77
N SER A 390 11.44 -22.54 42.48
CA SER A 390 11.40 -22.79 43.93
C SER A 390 11.09 -21.51 44.71
N GLU A 391 11.60 -20.36 44.25
CA GLU A 391 11.30 -19.05 44.85
C GLU A 391 9.86 -18.61 44.58
N LEU A 392 9.30 -19.01 43.43
CA LEU A 392 7.96 -18.62 42.99
C LEU A 392 6.83 -19.12 43.90
N ILE A 393 7.07 -20.19 44.67
CA ILE A 393 6.10 -20.70 45.66
C ILE A 393 5.74 -19.62 46.68
N LYS A 394 6.72 -18.78 47.08
CA LYS A 394 6.53 -17.71 48.07
C LYS A 394 5.71 -16.53 47.56
N ILE A 395 5.25 -16.57 46.30
CA ILE A 395 4.44 -15.48 45.75
C ILE A 395 3.06 -15.38 46.42
N THR A 396 2.61 -16.46 47.06
CA THR A 396 1.38 -16.50 47.89
C THR A 396 1.46 -15.58 49.09
N ASP A 397 2.67 -15.25 49.55
CA ASP A 397 2.90 -14.42 50.74
C ASP A 397 2.74 -12.92 50.43
N ILE A 398 2.62 -12.56 49.15
CA ILE A 398 2.40 -11.17 48.72
C ILE A 398 0.91 -10.83 48.88
N VAL A 399 0.61 -9.98 49.86
CA VAL A 399 -0.73 -9.48 50.16
C VAL A 399 -0.85 -8.03 49.69
N ILE A 400 -1.86 -7.74 48.87
CA ILE A 400 -2.06 -6.39 48.30
C ILE A 400 -3.45 -5.87 48.67
N PRO A 401 -3.55 -4.73 49.38
CA PRO A 401 -4.85 -4.12 49.66
C PRO A 401 -5.64 -3.81 48.40
N ARG A 402 -6.90 -4.26 48.36
CA ARG A 402 -7.80 -3.92 47.26
C ARG A 402 -8.06 -2.42 47.26
N TRP A 403 -8.56 -1.89 48.37
CA TRP A 403 -8.76 -0.46 48.53
C TRP A 403 -7.42 0.27 48.54
N MET A 404 -7.32 1.36 47.78
CA MET A 404 -6.11 2.21 47.80
C MET A 404 -6.01 3.07 49.07
N GLY A 405 -6.99 3.00 49.99
CA GLY A 405 -7.02 3.79 51.23
C GLY A 405 -7.39 5.25 51.02
N ILE A 406 -7.98 5.60 49.89
CA ILE A 406 -8.25 6.99 49.51
C ILE A 406 -9.74 7.15 49.22
N SER A 407 -10.30 8.29 49.64
CA SER A 407 -11.69 8.69 49.42
C SER A 407 -11.78 9.99 48.63
N ARG A 408 -12.97 10.35 48.11
CA ARG A 408 -13.21 11.62 47.39
C ARG A 408 -12.82 12.90 48.15
N ARG A 409 -12.59 12.82 49.46
CA ARG A 409 -12.18 13.93 50.32
C ARG A 409 -10.68 14.26 50.24
N HIS A 410 -9.87 13.37 49.65
CA HIS A 410 -8.43 13.56 49.55
C HIS A 410 -8.06 14.42 48.34
N ILE A 411 -6.96 15.17 48.44
CA ILE A 411 -6.30 15.78 47.29
C ILE A 411 -5.40 14.71 46.66
N PHE A 412 -5.58 14.48 45.35
CA PHE A 412 -4.88 13.43 44.61
C PHE A 412 -3.71 13.98 43.82
N GLU A 413 -2.57 13.29 43.92
CA GLU A 413 -1.36 13.50 43.12
C GLU A 413 -0.91 12.16 42.51
N LEU A 414 -0.57 12.17 41.21
CA LEU A 414 -0.04 10.99 40.52
C LEU A 414 1.44 11.19 40.25
N HIS A 415 2.24 10.21 40.66
CA HIS A 415 3.68 10.19 40.44
C HIS A 415 4.03 8.99 39.58
N VAL A 416 4.63 9.22 38.42
CA VAL A 416 5.14 8.15 37.55
C VAL A 416 6.65 8.15 37.51
N PHE A 417 7.24 6.97 37.66
CA PHE A 417 8.69 6.75 37.60
C PHE A 417 9.03 5.95 36.36
N ALA A 418 10.11 6.31 35.70
CA ALA A 418 10.63 5.63 34.51
C ALA A 418 12.07 5.19 34.75
N ASP A 419 12.40 3.98 34.31
CA ASP A 419 13.76 3.45 34.36
C ASP A 419 14.05 2.49 33.19
N ALA A 420 15.30 2.40 32.77
CA ALA A 420 15.74 1.42 31.81
C ALA A 420 17.10 0.81 32.14
N SER A 421 17.17 -0.52 32.02
CA SER A 421 18.40 -1.30 32.07
C SER A 421 18.77 -1.82 30.67
N GLN A 422 19.95 -2.45 30.56
CA GLN A 422 20.36 -3.17 29.34
C GLN A 422 19.40 -4.29 28.93
N LYS A 423 18.63 -4.85 29.89
CA LYS A 423 17.80 -6.03 29.67
C LYS A 423 16.32 -5.68 29.47
N ALA A 424 15.82 -4.68 30.19
CA ALA A 424 14.42 -4.28 30.16
C ALA A 424 14.26 -2.82 30.60
N TYR A 425 13.12 -2.24 30.27
CA TYR A 425 12.70 -0.93 30.76
C TYR A 425 11.31 -1.00 31.36
N SER A 426 11.04 -0.11 32.30
CA SER A 426 9.87 -0.18 33.17
C SER A 426 9.27 1.21 33.40
N ALA A 427 8.02 1.21 33.83
CA ALA A 427 7.37 2.39 34.38
C ALA A 427 6.44 1.99 35.53
N VAL A 428 6.35 2.84 36.55
CA VAL A 428 5.61 2.57 37.79
C VAL A 428 4.81 3.82 38.17
N VAL A 429 3.52 3.66 38.49
CA VAL A 429 2.65 4.77 38.91
C VAL A 429 2.22 4.60 40.36
N TYR A 430 2.45 5.64 41.15
CA TYR A 430 1.98 5.78 42.52
C TYR A 430 0.90 6.86 42.60
N LEU A 431 -0.06 6.61 43.48
CA LEU A 431 -1.08 7.57 43.86
C LEU A 431 -0.78 8.06 45.28
N LYS A 432 -0.70 9.39 45.42
CA LYS A 432 -0.54 10.08 46.68
C LYS A 432 -1.87 10.76 47.03
N GLY A 433 -2.47 10.37 48.15
CA GLY A 433 -3.67 10.98 48.71
C GLY A 433 -3.32 11.79 49.95
N LYS A 434 -3.68 13.07 49.97
CA LYS A 434 -3.50 13.95 51.14
C LYS A 434 -4.86 14.30 51.76
N LEU A 435 -5.01 14.05 53.06
CA LEU A 435 -6.13 14.50 53.88
C LEU A 435 -5.60 15.18 55.14
N GLY A 436 -5.65 16.51 55.19
CA GLY A 436 -5.00 17.28 56.25
C GLY A 436 -3.50 17.00 56.29
N ASN A 437 -3.01 16.48 57.42
CA ASN A 437 -1.60 16.10 57.63
C ASN A 437 -1.31 14.63 57.30
N HIS A 438 -2.33 13.83 56.97
CA HIS A 438 -2.14 12.42 56.63
C HIS A 438 -1.86 12.28 55.13
N VAL A 439 -0.69 11.70 54.79
CA VAL A 439 -0.27 11.41 53.42
C VAL A 439 -0.17 9.89 53.26
N GLN A 440 -0.98 9.35 52.34
CA GLN A 440 -0.92 7.95 51.97
C GLN A 440 -0.42 7.82 50.53
N VAL A 441 0.58 6.94 50.34
CA VAL A 441 1.13 6.62 49.01
C VAL A 441 0.86 5.15 48.72
N THR A 442 0.35 4.83 47.53
CA THR A 442 0.01 3.46 47.15
C THR A 442 0.35 3.18 45.70
N LEU A 443 0.91 1.99 45.45
CA LEU A 443 1.19 1.48 44.11
C LEU A 443 -0.13 1.22 43.35
N VAL A 444 -0.29 1.92 42.22
CA VAL A 444 -1.47 1.74 41.35
C VAL A 444 -1.19 0.64 40.35
N THR A 445 -0.18 0.83 39.50
CA THR A 445 0.14 -0.07 38.40
C THR A 445 1.60 0.09 37.97
N ALA A 446 2.17 -0.99 37.43
CA ALA A 446 3.47 -0.95 36.78
C ALA A 446 3.46 -1.70 35.45
N LYS A 447 4.44 -1.41 34.59
CA LYS A 447 4.57 -2.07 33.29
C LYS A 447 6.03 -2.25 32.92
N THR A 448 6.37 -3.43 32.43
CA THR A 448 7.72 -3.79 32.02
C THR A 448 7.75 -4.26 30.57
N LYS A 449 8.82 -3.93 29.87
CA LYS A 449 9.12 -4.40 28.51
C LYS A 449 10.58 -4.82 28.41
N VAL A 450 10.82 -6.00 27.84
CA VAL A 450 12.18 -6.50 27.61
C VAL A 450 12.80 -5.75 26.42
N ALA A 451 14.09 -5.45 26.50
CA ALA A 451 14.85 -4.80 25.44
C ALA A 451 14.83 -5.63 24.14
N PRO A 452 14.62 -5.03 22.95
CA PRO A 452 14.64 -5.76 21.68
C PRO A 452 15.99 -6.44 21.41
N VAL A 453 15.98 -7.66 20.87
CA VAL A 453 17.22 -8.42 20.56
C VAL A 453 17.80 -8.05 19.19
N GLU A 454 16.94 -7.74 18.22
CA GLU A 454 17.34 -7.54 16.81
C GLU A 454 18.06 -6.20 16.55
N LYS A 455 17.95 -5.23 17.48
CA LYS A 455 18.53 -3.90 17.34
C LYS A 455 19.20 -3.52 18.66
N GLU A 456 20.51 -3.31 18.63
CA GLU A 456 21.22 -2.71 19.76
C GLU A 456 20.76 -1.26 19.90
N ILE A 457 19.98 -1.01 20.95
CA ILE A 457 19.50 0.33 21.31
C ILE A 457 20.40 0.81 22.46
N SER A 458 20.93 2.04 22.35
CA SER A 458 21.73 2.64 23.44
C SER A 458 20.90 2.82 24.72
N ILE A 459 21.56 2.83 25.86
CA ILE A 459 20.93 3.03 27.18
C ILE A 459 20.06 4.30 27.21
N PRO A 460 20.55 5.48 26.78
CA PRO A 460 19.72 6.69 26.73
C PRO A 460 18.45 6.55 25.87
N ARG A 461 18.53 5.85 24.74
CA ARG A 461 17.35 5.59 23.89
C ARG A 461 16.36 4.63 24.56
N MET A 462 16.82 3.71 25.40
CA MET A 462 15.94 2.84 26.19
C MET A 462 15.31 3.59 27.36
N GLU A 463 16.06 4.46 28.04
CA GLU A 463 15.53 5.35 29.08
C GLU A 463 14.45 6.27 28.49
N LEU A 464 14.64 6.81 27.28
CA LEU A 464 13.59 7.56 26.58
C LEU A 464 12.36 6.68 26.25
N CYS A 465 12.56 5.40 25.95
CA CYS A 465 11.45 4.46 25.78
C CYS A 465 10.73 4.17 27.11
N ALA A 466 11.44 4.16 28.24
CA ALA A 466 10.86 4.07 29.57
C ALA A 466 10.02 5.31 29.88
N ALA A 467 10.56 6.51 29.62
CA ALA A 467 9.83 7.77 29.78
C ALA A 467 8.54 7.82 28.94
N LEU A 468 8.60 7.32 27.69
CA LEU A 468 7.41 7.17 26.86
C LEU A 468 6.42 6.15 27.43
N LEU A 469 6.89 5.03 27.97
CA LEU A 469 6.06 4.01 28.61
C LEU A 469 5.36 4.60 29.85
N ALA A 470 6.09 5.34 30.68
CA ALA A 470 5.60 6.06 31.84
C ALA A 470 4.50 7.06 31.46
N THR A 471 4.74 7.86 30.43
CA THR A 471 3.76 8.84 29.93
C THR A 471 2.46 8.16 29.47
N LYS A 472 2.57 7.03 28.77
CA LYS A 472 1.39 6.26 28.35
C LYS A 472 0.64 5.64 29.53
N LEU A 473 1.39 5.15 30.52
CA LEU A 473 0.82 4.51 31.71
C LEU A 473 0.10 5.52 32.61
N ILE A 474 0.71 6.68 32.89
CA ILE A 474 0.05 7.72 33.67
C ILE A 474 -1.17 8.29 32.95
N HIS A 475 -1.10 8.45 31.61
CA HIS A 475 -2.26 8.89 30.83
C HIS A 475 -3.45 7.94 30.95
N GLU A 476 -3.19 6.63 30.98
CA GLU A 476 -4.20 5.60 31.22
C GLU A 476 -4.86 5.78 32.59
N VAL A 477 -4.06 5.92 33.65
CA VAL A 477 -4.56 6.11 35.02
C VAL A 477 -5.36 7.42 35.15
N VAL A 478 -4.90 8.51 34.51
CA VAL A 478 -5.58 9.80 34.50
C VAL A 478 -6.96 9.71 33.84
N GLN A 479 -7.09 8.97 32.74
CA GLN A 479 -8.39 8.78 32.08
C GLN A 479 -9.39 8.05 32.98
N VAL A 480 -8.91 7.14 33.82
CA VAL A 480 -9.74 6.32 34.70
C VAL A 480 -10.12 7.07 35.98
N MET A 481 -9.14 7.66 36.65
CA MET A 481 -9.29 8.33 37.95
C MET A 481 -9.74 9.80 37.82
N LYS A 482 -9.69 10.38 36.61
CA LYS A 482 -10.06 11.78 36.30
C LYS A 482 -9.31 12.82 37.13
N ILE A 483 -8.01 12.60 37.32
CA ILE A 483 -7.14 13.52 38.06
C ILE A 483 -6.71 14.68 37.15
N PRO A 484 -6.76 15.95 37.62
CA PRO A 484 -6.32 17.11 36.84
C PRO A 484 -4.86 17.02 36.40
N LYS A 485 -4.54 17.65 35.27
CA LYS A 485 -3.19 17.63 34.69
C LYS A 485 -2.15 18.28 35.62
N ASP A 486 -2.53 19.31 36.36
CA ASP A 486 -1.63 20.05 37.27
C ASP A 486 -1.14 19.23 38.47
N LYS A 487 -1.73 18.05 38.68
CA LYS A 487 -1.41 17.11 39.76
C LYS A 487 -0.66 15.87 39.29
N LEU A 488 -0.03 15.96 38.11
CA LEU A 488 0.78 14.90 37.52
C LEU A 488 2.26 15.25 37.61
N PHE A 489 3.04 14.30 38.11
CA PHE A 489 4.49 14.40 38.24
C PHE A 489 5.15 13.18 37.61
N ALA A 490 6.14 13.40 36.75
CA ALA A 490 6.95 12.36 36.15
C ALA A 490 8.40 12.45 36.63
N TRP A 491 9.03 11.30 36.83
CA TRP A 491 10.35 11.16 37.44
C TRP A 491 11.23 10.25 36.60
N SER A 492 12.46 10.66 36.35
CA SER A 492 13.50 9.84 35.71
C SER A 492 14.86 10.19 36.32
N ASP A 493 15.74 9.22 36.42
CA ASP A 493 17.14 9.38 36.86
C ASP A 493 18.09 9.71 35.69
N SER A 494 17.63 9.54 34.45
CA SER A 494 18.40 9.89 33.25
C SER A 494 18.39 11.40 32.99
N THR A 495 19.50 12.06 33.31
CA THR A 495 19.73 13.46 32.97
C THR A 495 19.75 13.72 31.45
N VAL A 496 20.13 12.72 30.65
CA VAL A 496 20.11 12.80 29.17
C VAL A 496 18.68 12.88 28.65
N VAL A 497 17.78 12.04 29.18
CA VAL A 497 16.36 12.07 28.80
C VAL A 497 15.70 13.37 29.24
N LEU A 498 15.99 13.83 30.47
CA LEU A 498 15.47 15.12 30.96
C LEU A 498 15.97 16.30 30.11
N ALA A 499 17.22 16.27 29.66
CA ALA A 499 17.76 17.25 28.72
C ALA A 499 17.07 17.19 27.34
N TRP A 500 16.79 15.99 26.82
CA TRP A 500 16.03 15.82 25.58
C TRP A 500 14.59 16.34 25.66
N LEU A 501 13.92 16.13 26.80
CA LEU A 501 12.56 16.62 27.05
C LEU A 501 12.51 18.14 27.25
N SER A 502 13.55 18.72 27.85
CA SER A 502 13.68 20.17 28.04
C SER A 502 13.96 20.90 26.72
N GLY A 503 14.71 20.27 25.81
CA GLY A 503 15.04 20.80 24.48
C GLY A 503 13.89 20.74 23.46
N GLU A 504 14.05 21.46 22.34
CA GLU A 504 13.06 21.44 21.26
C GLU A 504 13.13 20.11 20.47
N PRO A 505 12.00 19.44 20.17
CA PRO A 505 12.01 18.16 19.45
C PRO A 505 12.73 18.21 18.10
N SER A 506 12.78 19.38 17.44
CA SER A 506 13.41 19.58 16.13
C SER A 506 14.95 19.44 16.18
N ARG A 507 15.56 19.66 17.35
CA ARG A 507 17.00 19.58 17.62
C ARG A 507 17.54 18.14 17.54
N TRP A 508 16.73 17.15 17.88
CA TRP A 508 17.18 15.76 18.07
C TRP A 508 17.01 14.90 16.82
N THR A 509 17.75 13.79 16.71
CA THR A 509 17.55 12.79 15.64
C THR A 509 16.10 12.30 15.59
N THR A 510 15.65 11.80 14.43
CA THR A 510 14.23 11.43 14.20
C THR A 510 13.68 10.44 15.23
N PHE A 511 14.51 9.53 15.75
CA PHE A 511 14.09 8.58 16.79
C PHE A 511 13.72 9.28 18.11
N VAL A 512 14.57 10.20 18.56
CA VAL A 512 14.40 10.96 19.81
C VAL A 512 13.28 11.99 19.62
N SER A 513 13.35 12.77 18.53
CA SER A 513 12.38 13.81 18.15
C SER A 513 10.93 13.31 18.19
N ASN A 514 10.64 12.16 17.56
CA ASN A 514 9.28 11.61 17.51
C ASN A 514 8.76 11.20 18.91
N ARG A 515 9.63 10.63 19.75
CA ARG A 515 9.25 10.17 21.10
C ARG A 515 9.10 11.33 22.07
N VAL A 516 10.01 12.29 22.03
CA VAL A 516 9.90 13.54 22.80
C VAL A 516 8.61 14.25 22.43
N SER A 517 8.28 14.35 21.14
CA SER A 517 7.00 14.95 20.70
C SER A 517 5.77 14.20 21.24
N GLU A 518 5.80 12.87 21.23
CA GLU A 518 4.72 12.04 21.79
C GLU A 518 4.58 12.20 23.31
N ILE A 519 5.70 12.27 24.04
CA ILE A 519 5.72 12.52 25.49
C ILE A 519 5.13 13.90 25.80
N LEU A 520 5.63 14.93 25.12
CA LEU A 520 5.24 16.32 25.32
C LEU A 520 3.81 16.64 24.84
N THR A 521 3.16 15.72 24.13
CA THR A 521 1.72 15.85 23.78
C THR A 521 0.83 15.54 25.00
N ILE A 522 1.32 14.76 25.95
CA ILE A 522 0.55 14.28 27.10
C ILE A 522 0.97 14.98 28.40
N LEU A 523 2.28 15.05 28.68
CA LEU A 523 2.84 15.70 29.86
C LEU A 523 3.64 16.93 29.44
N ASP A 524 3.52 18.01 30.19
CA ASP A 524 4.30 19.23 29.92
C ASP A 524 5.74 19.08 30.44
N ARG A 525 6.63 19.97 29.98
CA ARG A 525 8.07 19.89 30.30
C ARG A 525 8.31 20.10 31.78
N GLU A 526 7.53 20.97 32.41
CA GLU A 526 7.59 21.36 33.80
C GLU A 526 7.17 20.22 34.76
N GLN A 527 6.54 19.16 34.24
CA GLN A 527 6.07 18.03 35.03
C GLN A 527 7.14 16.94 35.18
N TRP A 528 8.23 17.02 34.43
CA TRP A 528 9.36 16.08 34.48
C TRP A 528 10.41 16.52 35.49
N ASN A 529 10.72 15.62 36.42
CA ASN A 529 11.64 15.85 37.53
C ASN A 529 12.73 14.78 37.57
N HIS A 530 13.86 15.14 38.18
CA HIS A 530 14.95 14.22 38.43
C HIS A 530 14.75 13.47 39.75
N VAL A 531 15.08 12.17 39.76
CA VAL A 531 15.15 11.33 40.97
C VAL A 531 16.50 10.61 40.99
N SER A 532 17.10 10.38 42.17
CA SER A 532 18.30 9.53 42.24
C SER A 532 17.95 8.08 41.94
N THR A 533 18.86 7.33 41.31
CA THR A 533 18.63 5.92 40.93
C THR A 533 18.27 5.04 42.13
N ASP A 534 18.91 5.28 43.28
CA ASP A 534 18.65 4.64 44.58
C ASP A 534 17.25 4.94 45.15
N GLN A 535 16.61 6.02 44.72
CA GLN A 535 15.24 6.38 45.06
C GLN A 535 14.26 6.11 43.90
N ASN A 536 14.68 5.43 42.82
CA ASN A 536 13.85 5.15 41.66
C ASN A 536 13.19 3.76 41.77
N PRO A 537 11.90 3.64 42.13
CA PRO A 537 11.22 2.34 42.24
C PRO A 537 11.09 1.62 40.89
N ALA A 538 11.23 2.32 39.76
CA ALA A 538 11.18 1.68 38.46
C ALA A 538 12.41 0.79 38.18
N ASP A 539 13.56 1.07 38.81
CA ASP A 539 14.78 0.24 38.68
C ASP A 539 14.53 -1.21 39.14
N CYS A 540 13.77 -1.40 40.22
CA CYS A 540 13.33 -2.72 40.69
C CYS A 540 12.65 -3.54 39.57
N ALA A 541 11.85 -2.89 38.73
CA ALA A 541 11.10 -3.53 37.66
C ALA A 541 11.87 -3.60 36.32
N SER A 542 12.93 -2.81 36.13
CA SER A 542 13.78 -2.86 34.93
C SER A 542 14.90 -3.91 35.05
N ARG A 543 15.44 -4.11 36.27
CA ARG A 543 16.47 -5.11 36.58
C ARG A 543 15.89 -6.45 37.01
N GLY A 544 14.76 -6.39 37.73
CA GLY A 544 14.09 -7.54 38.34
C GLY A 544 14.55 -7.83 39.76
N LEU A 545 13.69 -8.45 40.54
CA LEU A 545 13.92 -8.86 41.93
C LEU A 545 13.53 -10.32 42.14
N SER A 546 14.13 -10.97 43.14
CA SER A 546 13.62 -12.26 43.63
C SER A 546 12.30 -12.06 44.38
N VAL A 547 11.52 -13.13 44.54
CA VAL A 547 10.23 -13.07 45.26
C VAL A 547 10.46 -12.70 46.73
N THR A 548 11.50 -13.25 47.36
CA THR A 548 11.86 -12.95 48.75
C THR A 548 12.24 -11.49 48.94
N ASP A 549 13.01 -10.93 48.02
CA ASP A 549 13.41 -9.52 48.11
C ASP A 549 12.19 -8.61 47.90
N LEU A 550 11.31 -8.95 46.94
CA LEU A 550 10.12 -8.16 46.64
C LEU A 550 9.18 -8.03 47.84
N ILE A 551 8.99 -9.10 48.61
CA ILE A 551 8.11 -9.09 49.80
C ILE A 551 8.55 -8.02 50.80
N GLN A 552 9.86 -7.85 51.01
CA GLN A 552 10.42 -6.92 52.00
C GLN A 552 10.79 -5.54 51.41
N HIS A 553 10.52 -5.30 50.13
CA HIS A 553 11.01 -4.11 49.43
C HIS A 553 10.12 -2.87 49.61
N ASN A 554 10.38 -2.08 50.66
CA ASN A 554 9.59 -0.89 51.00
C ASN A 554 9.48 0.14 49.86
N LEU A 555 10.56 0.38 49.11
CA LEU A 555 10.59 1.33 47.99
C LEU A 555 9.58 0.96 46.88
N TRP A 556 9.32 -0.34 46.66
CA TRP A 556 8.41 -0.81 45.60
C TRP A 556 6.94 -0.70 46.02
N TRP A 557 6.64 -1.01 47.29
CA TRP A 557 5.25 -1.01 47.74
C TRP A 557 4.75 0.38 48.12
N THR A 558 5.63 1.21 48.66
CA THR A 558 5.24 2.50 49.25
C THR A 558 5.86 3.71 48.57
N GLY A 559 6.68 3.49 47.54
CA GLY A 559 7.39 4.55 46.83
C GLY A 559 8.51 5.19 47.67
N PRO A 560 9.17 6.23 47.13
CA PRO A 560 10.25 6.94 47.81
C PRO A 560 9.76 7.73 49.02
N ASP A 561 10.60 7.86 50.05
CA ASP A 561 10.24 8.54 51.31
C ASP A 561 9.85 10.00 51.12
N PHE A 562 10.41 10.67 50.11
CA PHE A 562 10.07 12.07 49.82
C PHE A 562 8.61 12.24 49.36
N LEU A 563 7.94 11.21 48.84
CA LEU A 563 6.52 11.29 48.50
C LEU A 563 5.62 11.39 49.72
N ARG A 564 6.10 10.95 50.89
CA ARG A 564 5.37 11.03 52.16
C ARG A 564 5.54 12.39 52.85
N LYS A 565 6.50 13.21 52.40
CA LYS A 565 6.76 14.56 52.90
C LYS A 565 5.98 15.59 52.08
N ASP A 566 5.60 16.70 52.72
CA ASP A 566 4.66 17.67 52.12
C ASP A 566 5.31 18.56 51.03
N ASN A 567 6.64 18.66 51.02
CA ASN A 567 7.38 19.54 50.12
C ASN A 567 8.05 18.76 48.98
N HIS A 568 7.48 18.86 47.78
CA HIS A 568 8.22 18.58 46.55
C HIS A 568 9.07 19.81 46.22
N VAL A 569 10.38 19.73 46.47
CA VAL A 569 11.31 20.77 46.01
C VAL A 569 11.47 20.58 44.51
N ASN A 570 10.72 21.36 43.73
CA ASN A 570 10.91 21.52 42.29
C ASN A 570 12.23 22.26 42.07
N ALA A 571 13.35 21.53 42.06
CA ALA A 571 14.58 22.07 41.50
C ALA A 571 14.42 22.02 39.98
N SER A 572 14.02 23.15 39.37
CA SER A 572 14.12 23.35 37.93
C SER A 572 15.60 23.31 37.53
N MET A 573 16.11 22.10 37.33
CA MET A 573 17.47 21.87 36.87
C MET A 573 17.49 21.99 35.35
N ASN A 574 18.27 22.93 34.83
CA ASN A 574 18.50 23.04 33.40
C ASN A 574 19.50 21.96 32.98
N PHE A 575 19.00 20.83 32.50
CA PHE A 575 19.84 19.76 31.95
C PHE A 575 20.17 20.05 30.48
N THR A 576 21.45 20.00 30.12
CA THR A 576 21.91 20.16 28.73
C THR A 576 22.64 18.91 28.25
N THR A 577 22.31 18.44 27.04
CA THR A 577 23.03 17.36 26.37
C THR A 577 23.22 17.67 24.89
N ASN A 578 24.29 17.11 24.31
CA ASN A 578 24.57 17.11 22.88
C ASN A 578 24.46 15.70 22.27
N GLU A 579 24.08 14.69 23.06
CA GLU A 579 23.86 13.33 22.57
C GLU A 579 22.65 13.28 21.63
N GLU A 580 22.80 12.61 20.47
CA GLU A 580 21.76 12.51 19.44
C GLU A 580 21.26 13.88 18.93
N GLU A 581 22.05 14.94 19.13
CA GLU A 581 21.81 16.22 18.50
C GLU A 581 21.98 16.06 16.98
N ARG A 582 21.01 16.59 16.21
CA ARG A 582 21.18 16.66 14.77
C ARG A 582 22.36 17.58 14.49
N HIS A 583 23.45 17.00 14.01
CA HIS A 583 24.51 17.79 13.41
C HIS A 583 23.95 18.58 12.24
N ILE A 584 23.65 19.85 12.48
CA ILE A 584 23.56 20.83 11.42
C ILE A 584 24.97 20.87 10.85
N LYS A 585 25.18 20.20 9.70
CA LYS A 585 26.42 20.34 8.95
C LYS A 585 26.47 21.77 8.44
N THR A 586 26.97 22.68 9.26
CA THR A 586 27.36 24.02 8.82
C THR A 586 28.61 23.84 7.99
N LEU A 587 28.42 23.61 6.69
CA LEU A 587 29.49 23.70 5.71
C LEU A 587 29.93 25.16 5.63
N ALA A 588 30.92 25.54 6.44
CA ALA A 588 31.75 26.68 6.13
C ALA A 588 32.57 26.32 4.89
N ALA A 589 31.96 26.49 3.71
CA ALA A 589 32.68 26.35 2.46
C ALA A 589 33.60 27.56 2.32
N VAL A 590 34.90 27.37 2.61
CA VAL A 590 35.92 28.19 1.99
C VAL A 590 35.83 27.88 0.50
N VAL A 591 35.17 28.77 -0.27
CA VAL A 591 35.04 28.62 -1.71
C VAL A 591 36.39 28.93 -2.35
N LEU A 592 37.26 27.92 -2.39
CA LEU A 592 38.39 27.89 -3.31
C LEU A 592 37.82 27.50 -4.68
N LYS A 593 37.55 28.52 -5.51
CA LYS A 593 36.89 28.50 -6.83
C LYS A 593 35.38 28.23 -6.81
N GLU A 594 34.63 29.16 -7.40
CA GLU A 594 33.20 28.99 -7.72
C GLU A 594 33.01 27.84 -8.72
N GLU A 595 32.86 26.61 -8.23
CA GLU A 595 32.27 25.55 -9.05
C GLU A 595 30.79 25.88 -9.28
N PHE A 596 30.46 26.14 -10.54
CA PHE A 596 29.10 26.50 -10.93
C PHE A 596 28.06 25.49 -10.41
N ILE A 597 26.99 26.02 -9.83
CA ILE A 597 25.91 25.24 -9.20
C ILE A 597 25.29 24.17 -10.13
N TRP A 598 25.34 24.36 -11.46
CA TRP A 598 24.80 23.41 -12.43
C TRP A 598 25.52 22.07 -12.49
N ILE A 599 26.78 21.97 -12.03
CA ILE A 599 27.54 20.70 -11.99
C ILE A 599 26.85 19.67 -11.07
N ARG A 600 26.10 20.14 -10.06
CA ARG A 600 25.41 19.29 -9.08
C ARG A 600 24.13 18.61 -9.62
N PHE A 601 23.71 18.93 -10.83
CA PHE A 601 22.45 18.44 -11.40
C PHE A 601 22.70 17.40 -12.49
N SER A 602 21.91 16.32 -12.49
CA SER A 602 21.91 15.29 -13.53
C SER A 602 20.73 15.41 -14.52
N ASN A 603 19.81 16.34 -14.28
CA ASN A 603 18.60 16.55 -15.06
C ASN A 603 18.40 18.05 -15.37
N LEU A 604 18.27 18.40 -16.66
CA LEU A 604 18.14 19.78 -17.12
C LEU A 604 16.86 20.44 -16.58
N SER A 605 15.72 19.76 -16.68
CA SER A 605 14.43 20.29 -16.20
C SER A 605 14.47 20.58 -14.69
N LYS A 606 15.12 19.73 -13.88
CA LYS A 606 15.31 19.97 -12.45
C LYS A 606 16.21 21.19 -12.19
N LEU A 607 17.32 21.30 -12.92
CA LEU A 607 18.23 22.46 -12.85
C LEU A 607 17.48 23.76 -13.13
N LEU A 608 16.77 23.83 -14.26
CA LEU A 608 16.04 25.03 -14.67
C LEU A 608 14.94 25.40 -13.65
N ARG A 609 14.20 24.41 -13.11
CA ARG A 609 13.19 24.65 -12.06
C ARG A 609 13.82 25.24 -10.79
N VAL A 610 14.88 24.62 -10.28
CA VAL A 610 15.52 25.05 -9.03
C VAL A 610 16.08 26.46 -9.18
N LEU A 611 16.82 26.71 -10.26
CA LEU A 611 17.36 28.05 -10.53
C LEU A 611 16.27 29.10 -10.77
N SER A 612 15.14 28.72 -11.38
CA SER A 612 13.98 29.62 -11.51
C SER A 612 13.41 29.98 -10.14
N TYR A 613 13.28 29.02 -9.22
CA TYR A 613 12.86 29.31 -7.84
C TYR A 613 13.89 30.15 -7.08
N CYS A 614 15.19 29.89 -7.25
CA CYS A 614 16.24 30.74 -6.68
C CYS A 614 16.14 32.17 -7.19
N LYS A 615 15.93 32.36 -8.51
CA LYS A 615 15.74 33.70 -9.11
C LYS A 615 14.48 34.38 -8.55
N LYS A 616 13.35 33.66 -8.41
CA LYS A 616 12.14 34.18 -7.76
C LYS A 616 12.36 34.59 -6.31
N PHE A 617 13.12 33.80 -5.57
CA PHE A 617 13.50 34.14 -4.20
C PHE A 617 14.35 35.41 -4.16
N LEU A 618 15.30 35.57 -5.08
CA LEU A 618 16.06 36.82 -5.21
C LEU A 618 15.18 38.01 -5.58
N MET A 619 14.11 37.82 -6.35
CA MET A 619 13.13 38.88 -6.64
C MET A 619 12.31 39.32 -5.42
N LEU A 620 12.29 38.56 -4.32
CA LEU A 620 11.72 39.02 -3.04
C LEU A 620 12.52 40.16 -2.42
N ARG A 621 13.77 40.40 -2.86
CA ARG A 621 14.59 41.55 -2.46
C ARG A 621 14.17 42.86 -3.15
N VAL A 622 13.35 42.78 -4.20
CA VAL A 622 12.84 43.96 -4.94
C VAL A 622 11.58 44.51 -4.22
N PRO A 623 11.31 45.82 -4.21
CA PRO A 623 10.12 46.40 -3.56
C PRO A 623 8.79 45.83 -4.06
N LYS A 624 7.81 45.71 -3.15
CA LYS A 624 6.52 45.00 -3.37
C LYS A 624 5.72 45.49 -4.59
N LYS A 625 5.87 46.77 -4.98
CA LYS A 625 5.17 47.39 -6.12
C LYS A 625 5.63 46.88 -7.50
N GLN A 626 6.79 46.24 -7.59
CA GLN A 626 7.35 45.71 -8.85
C GLN A 626 7.38 44.17 -8.90
N ARG A 627 6.73 43.49 -7.93
CA ARG A 627 6.74 42.02 -7.83
C ARG A 627 5.61 41.41 -8.64
N VAL A 628 5.93 40.71 -9.72
CA VAL A 628 5.03 39.72 -10.34
C VAL A 628 5.55 38.33 -9.95
N ILE A 629 5.00 37.72 -8.90
CA ILE A 629 5.44 36.40 -8.43
C ILE A 629 4.29 35.41 -8.63
N ASN A 630 4.38 34.65 -9.72
CA ASN A 630 3.50 33.51 -9.94
C ASN A 630 3.99 32.30 -9.15
N ARG A 631 3.06 31.58 -8.51
CA ARG A 631 3.35 30.38 -7.67
C ARG A 631 3.95 29.23 -8.49
N ILE A 632 3.68 29.18 -9.79
CA ILE A 632 4.16 28.16 -10.73
C ILE A 632 5.26 28.76 -11.59
N VAL A 633 6.33 27.98 -11.86
CA VAL A 633 7.39 28.38 -12.80
C VAL A 633 6.85 28.30 -14.23
N THR A 634 6.89 29.42 -14.95
CA THR A 634 6.41 29.49 -16.34
C THR A 634 7.48 29.00 -17.33
N ALA A 635 7.08 28.65 -18.55
CA ALA A 635 8.01 28.25 -19.60
C ALA A 635 9.00 29.37 -19.96
N GLU A 636 8.54 30.62 -19.93
CA GLU A 636 9.37 31.81 -20.17
C GLU A 636 10.46 31.98 -19.10
N GLU A 637 10.13 31.78 -17.83
CA GLU A 637 11.10 31.81 -16.73
C GLU A 637 12.17 30.73 -16.90
N MET A 638 11.78 29.52 -17.30
CA MET A 638 12.73 28.44 -17.60
C MET A 638 13.63 28.76 -18.79
N GLN A 639 13.08 29.36 -19.84
CA GLN A 639 13.84 29.77 -21.02
C GLN A 639 14.85 30.87 -20.67
N ASN A 640 14.47 31.82 -19.82
CA ASN A 640 15.37 32.87 -19.33
C ASN A 640 16.54 32.26 -18.52
N ILE A 641 16.27 31.34 -17.59
CA ILE A 641 17.32 30.63 -16.86
C ILE A 641 18.21 29.82 -17.81
N MET A 642 17.63 29.17 -18.82
CA MET A 642 18.38 28.42 -19.83
C MET A 642 19.37 29.32 -20.58
N GLN A 643 18.93 30.51 -21.00
CA GLN A 643 19.78 31.51 -21.63
C GLN A 643 20.89 31.99 -20.69
N ILE A 644 20.60 32.22 -19.40
CA ILE A 644 21.63 32.60 -18.41
C ILE A 644 22.69 31.52 -18.25
N CYS A 645 22.29 30.25 -18.14
CA CYS A 645 23.23 29.12 -18.04
C CYS A 645 24.11 29.02 -19.30
N VAL A 646 23.52 29.17 -20.49
CA VAL A 646 24.26 29.17 -21.77
C VAL A 646 25.23 30.34 -21.84
N LYS A 647 24.78 31.56 -21.51
CA LYS A 647 25.63 32.77 -21.49
C LYS A 647 26.87 32.59 -20.63
N LYS A 648 26.69 32.13 -19.40
CA LYS A 648 27.80 31.88 -18.49
C LYS A 648 28.74 30.77 -18.98
N THR A 649 28.20 29.74 -19.63
CA THR A 649 29.01 28.69 -20.25
C THR A 649 29.84 29.23 -21.42
N GLN A 650 29.26 30.13 -22.23
CA GLN A 650 29.97 30.81 -23.31
C GLN A 650 31.06 31.73 -22.77
N GLU A 651 30.80 32.49 -21.70
CA GLU A 651 31.80 33.35 -21.03
C GLU A 651 33.01 32.57 -20.53
N LEU A 652 32.85 31.31 -20.13
CA LEU A 652 33.94 30.46 -19.64
C LEU A 652 34.76 29.83 -20.76
N HIS A 653 34.09 29.29 -21.79
CA HIS A 653 34.74 28.47 -22.81
C HIS A 653 35.13 29.25 -24.07
N PHE A 654 34.50 30.41 -24.31
CA PHE A 654 34.73 31.25 -25.49
C PHE A 654 35.11 32.68 -25.06
N SER A 655 35.84 32.83 -23.96
CA SER A 655 36.19 34.15 -23.39
C SER A 655 36.99 35.00 -24.38
N GLU A 656 37.96 34.40 -25.08
CA GLU A 656 38.78 35.04 -26.10
C GLU A 656 37.95 35.47 -27.31
N GLU A 657 37.09 34.59 -27.84
CA GLU A 657 36.21 34.91 -28.97
C GLU A 657 35.17 35.98 -28.62
N LEU A 658 34.64 35.95 -27.39
CA LEU A 658 33.72 36.98 -26.91
C LEU A 658 34.40 38.35 -26.76
N GLN A 659 35.66 38.37 -26.34
CA GLN A 659 36.45 39.61 -26.29
C GLN A 659 36.76 40.13 -27.70
N GLN A 660 37.17 39.26 -28.62
CA GLN A 660 37.42 39.62 -30.03
C GLN A 660 36.17 40.16 -30.72
N LEU A 661 35.01 39.54 -30.51
CA LEU A 661 33.75 40.05 -31.06
C LEU A 661 33.34 41.41 -30.49
N LYS A 662 33.67 41.69 -29.22
CA LYS A 662 33.40 43.00 -28.60
C LYS A 662 34.39 44.09 -29.04
N SER A 663 35.65 43.75 -29.28
CA SER A 663 36.70 44.72 -29.62
C SER A 663 36.87 44.93 -31.12
N GLN A 664 36.85 43.86 -31.92
CA GLN A 664 37.16 43.85 -33.36
C GLN A 664 35.96 43.54 -34.24
N GLY A 665 34.86 43.01 -33.68
CA GLY A 665 33.63 42.70 -34.41
C GLY A 665 33.65 41.37 -35.19
N TYR A 666 34.76 40.63 -35.16
CA TYR A 666 34.89 39.30 -35.78
C TYR A 666 35.80 38.39 -34.94
N VAL A 667 35.72 37.08 -35.18
CA VAL A 667 36.59 36.07 -34.56
C VAL A 667 37.75 35.76 -35.50
N VAL A 668 38.94 35.45 -34.99
CA VAL A 668 40.11 35.11 -35.83
C VAL A 668 39.96 33.76 -36.54
N LYS A 669 40.54 33.62 -37.74
CA LYS A 669 40.51 32.40 -38.59
C LYS A 669 40.95 31.10 -37.89
N ARG A 670 41.74 31.20 -36.81
CA ARG A 670 42.25 30.05 -36.04
C ARG A 670 41.19 29.43 -35.11
N SER A 671 40.15 30.18 -34.72
CA SER A 671 39.12 29.66 -33.82
C SER A 671 38.18 28.69 -34.56
N PRO A 672 37.74 27.59 -33.93
CA PRO A 672 36.74 26.67 -34.49
C PRO A 672 35.39 27.34 -34.77
N LEU A 673 35.16 28.54 -34.23
CA LEU A 673 33.93 29.29 -34.44
C LEU A 673 33.97 30.18 -35.69
N HIS A 674 35.13 30.48 -36.27
CA HIS A 674 35.24 31.41 -37.41
C HIS A 674 34.34 31.04 -38.60
N THR A 675 34.24 29.75 -38.92
CA THR A 675 33.39 29.25 -40.02
C THR A 675 31.90 29.40 -39.77
N LEU A 676 31.49 29.64 -38.53
CA LEU A 676 30.10 29.86 -38.12
C LEU A 676 29.73 31.36 -38.08
N ASN A 677 30.63 32.23 -38.56
CA ASN A 677 30.48 33.70 -38.57
C ASN A 677 29.75 34.24 -37.32
N PRO A 678 30.26 33.98 -36.11
CA PRO A 678 29.49 34.10 -34.90
C PRO A 678 29.23 35.57 -34.56
N PHE A 679 28.06 35.87 -34.02
CA PHE A 679 27.71 37.21 -33.56
C PHE A 679 27.04 37.17 -32.18
N LEU A 680 27.00 38.33 -31.54
CA LEU A 680 26.31 38.51 -30.26
C LEU A 680 24.90 39.04 -30.49
N ASP A 681 23.90 38.35 -29.93
CA ASP A 681 22.53 38.84 -29.95
C ASP A 681 22.30 39.99 -28.96
N ARG A 682 21.08 40.55 -28.96
CA ARG A 682 20.69 41.66 -28.07
C ARG A 682 20.85 41.33 -26.58
N ASN A 683 20.86 40.05 -26.21
CA ASN A 683 21.01 39.57 -24.83
C ASN A 683 22.48 39.23 -24.50
N GLY A 684 23.40 39.41 -25.45
CA GLY A 684 24.82 39.10 -25.34
C GLY A 684 25.12 37.60 -25.36
N LEU A 685 24.30 36.80 -26.05
CA LEU A 685 24.55 35.38 -26.30
C LEU A 685 25.24 35.18 -27.65
N LEU A 686 26.19 34.24 -27.67
CA LEU A 686 26.92 33.86 -28.87
C LEU A 686 26.06 32.93 -29.74
N ARG A 687 25.80 33.34 -30.98
CA ARG A 687 24.97 32.61 -31.95
C ARG A 687 25.69 32.41 -33.27
N VAL A 688 25.25 31.40 -34.02
CA VAL A 688 25.73 31.17 -35.40
C VAL A 688 25.22 32.29 -36.30
N GLY A 689 26.14 32.96 -36.99
CA GLY A 689 25.80 33.80 -38.13
C GLY A 689 25.91 32.98 -39.41
N GLY A 690 24.99 33.21 -40.34
CA GLY A 690 24.90 32.38 -41.54
C GLY A 690 24.35 33.13 -42.74
N ARG A 691 24.31 32.43 -43.88
CA ARG A 691 23.81 32.96 -45.15
C ARG A 691 22.28 32.93 -45.25
N ILE A 692 21.62 32.26 -44.31
CA ILE A 692 20.15 32.07 -44.24
C ILE A 692 19.40 33.17 -43.48
N ASN A 693 20.03 34.33 -43.22
CA ASN A 693 19.41 35.45 -42.48
C ASN A 693 18.09 35.94 -43.11
N LYS A 694 17.97 35.86 -44.45
CA LYS A 694 16.78 36.26 -45.21
C LYS A 694 15.67 35.20 -45.25
N SER A 695 15.85 34.04 -44.63
CA SER A 695 14.79 33.01 -44.59
C SER A 695 13.64 33.41 -43.66
N HIS A 696 12.43 32.91 -43.95
CA HIS A 696 11.23 33.14 -43.13
C HIS A 696 11.15 32.21 -41.89
N GLU A 697 12.24 31.53 -41.55
CA GLU A 697 12.31 30.62 -40.40
C GLU A 697 12.44 31.38 -39.07
N ASP A 698 12.13 30.71 -37.97
CA ASP A 698 12.25 31.30 -36.63
C ASP A 698 13.69 31.76 -36.31
N PHE A 699 13.81 32.79 -35.49
CA PHE A 699 15.09 33.39 -35.13
C PHE A 699 16.02 32.40 -34.43
N ASP A 700 15.52 31.54 -33.54
CA ASP A 700 16.35 30.53 -32.86
C ASP A 700 16.79 29.40 -33.82
N LYS A 701 16.02 29.12 -34.88
CA LYS A 701 16.39 28.18 -35.94
C LYS A 701 17.40 28.77 -36.92
N ARG A 702 17.26 30.05 -37.29
CA ARG A 702 18.21 30.77 -38.16
C ARG A 702 19.55 30.99 -37.48
N HIS A 703 19.50 31.29 -36.18
CA HIS A 703 20.66 31.67 -35.37
C HIS A 703 20.76 30.82 -34.11
N PRO A 704 21.01 29.51 -34.22
CA PRO A 704 21.09 28.63 -33.05
C PRO A 704 22.20 29.05 -32.10
N LEU A 705 21.99 28.81 -30.80
CA LEU A 705 22.94 29.14 -29.74
C LEU A 705 24.18 28.26 -29.83
N ILE A 706 25.37 28.87 -29.87
CA ILE A 706 26.64 28.14 -29.92
C ILE A 706 26.98 27.61 -28.53
N VAL A 707 27.17 26.29 -28.39
CA VAL A 707 27.49 25.66 -27.09
C VAL A 707 28.72 24.75 -27.24
N PRO A 708 29.68 24.78 -26.29
CA PRO A 708 30.87 23.93 -26.37
C PRO A 708 30.52 22.44 -26.22
N SER A 709 31.35 21.55 -26.77
CA SER A 709 31.25 20.10 -26.58
C SER A 709 31.44 19.67 -25.13
N ASP A 710 32.40 20.32 -24.46
CA ASP A 710 33.00 19.87 -23.21
C ASP A 710 32.51 20.66 -22.00
N SER A 711 31.18 20.76 -21.87
CA SER A 711 30.54 21.34 -20.69
C SER A 711 29.48 20.42 -20.11
N HIS A 712 29.29 20.51 -18.79
CA HIS A 712 28.25 19.78 -18.08
C HIS A 712 26.85 20.21 -18.53
N ILE A 713 26.64 21.50 -18.86
CA ILE A 713 25.35 21.96 -19.40
C ILE A 713 25.05 21.26 -20.74
N THR A 714 26.06 21.09 -21.60
CA THR A 714 25.93 20.38 -22.89
C THR A 714 25.53 18.93 -22.68
N LYS A 715 26.10 18.26 -21.67
CA LYS A 715 25.68 16.91 -21.26
C LYS A 715 24.19 16.89 -20.90
N LEU A 716 23.73 17.85 -20.09
CA LEU A 716 22.33 17.95 -19.67
C LEU A 716 21.39 18.25 -20.84
N ILE A 717 21.78 19.11 -21.78
CA ILE A 717 21.01 19.42 -23.00
C ILE A 717 20.84 18.18 -23.87
N VAL A 718 21.92 17.41 -24.09
CA VAL A 718 21.88 16.19 -24.90
C VAL A 718 21.07 15.09 -24.20
N LEU A 719 21.15 14.98 -22.87
CA LEU A 719 20.31 14.07 -22.07
C LEU A 719 18.83 14.49 -22.13
N ASP A 720 18.50 15.78 -22.04
CA ASP A 720 17.12 16.26 -22.19
C ASP A 720 16.56 15.90 -23.57
N ALA A 721 17.33 16.15 -24.63
CA ALA A 721 16.97 15.73 -25.99
C ALA A 721 16.76 14.21 -26.10
N HIS A 722 17.57 13.41 -25.40
CA HIS A 722 17.43 11.95 -25.36
C HIS A 722 16.09 11.52 -24.76
N HIS A 723 15.66 12.16 -23.67
CA HIS A 723 14.39 11.88 -23.01
C HIS A 723 13.18 12.43 -23.78
N ARG A 724 13.27 13.68 -24.28
CA ARG A 724 12.21 14.33 -25.06
C ARG A 724 11.88 13.60 -26.36
N THR A 725 12.87 12.96 -26.97
CA THR A 725 12.69 12.14 -28.18
C THR A 725 12.36 10.68 -27.88
N LEU A 726 12.04 10.33 -26.62
CA LEU A 726 11.74 8.97 -26.18
C LEU A 726 12.80 7.95 -26.63
N HIS A 727 14.08 8.30 -26.48
CA HIS A 727 15.22 7.50 -26.90
C HIS A 727 15.28 7.26 -28.43
N GLY A 728 14.78 8.20 -29.25
CA GLY A 728 14.55 8.05 -30.69
C GLY A 728 15.77 8.04 -31.62
N GLY A 729 16.95 7.71 -31.09
CA GLY A 729 18.19 7.48 -31.84
C GLY A 729 18.95 8.75 -32.25
N PRO A 730 20.21 8.62 -32.71
CA PRO A 730 21.09 9.77 -32.90
C PRO A 730 20.62 10.82 -33.92
N GLN A 731 19.95 10.41 -34.99
CA GLN A 731 19.47 11.34 -36.03
C GLN A 731 18.30 12.21 -35.54
N LEU A 732 17.33 11.63 -34.83
CA LEU A 732 16.21 12.38 -34.29
C LEU A 732 16.67 13.34 -33.19
N MET A 733 17.56 12.89 -32.31
CA MET A 733 18.16 13.74 -31.27
C MET A 733 18.92 14.92 -31.88
N LEU A 734 19.70 14.69 -32.95
CA LEU A 734 20.44 15.75 -33.62
C LEU A 734 19.52 16.78 -34.28
N ASN A 735 18.43 16.33 -34.91
CA ASN A 735 17.42 17.22 -35.51
C ASN A 735 16.77 18.10 -34.43
N TYR A 736 16.38 17.50 -33.30
CA TYR A 736 15.81 18.23 -32.16
C TYR A 736 16.77 19.26 -31.58
N LEU A 737 18.06 18.91 -31.43
CA LEU A 737 19.07 19.82 -30.90
C LEU A 737 19.34 21.00 -31.83
N ARG A 738 19.48 20.75 -33.13
CA ARG A 738 19.80 21.80 -34.12
C ARG A 738 18.72 22.86 -34.28
N ALA A 739 17.48 22.54 -33.95
CA ALA A 739 16.41 23.52 -33.93
C ALA A 739 16.64 24.67 -32.93
N LYS A 740 17.51 24.48 -31.91
CA LYS A 740 17.76 25.49 -30.85
C LYS A 740 19.23 25.72 -30.49
N PHE A 741 20.08 24.71 -30.66
CA PHE A 741 21.47 24.70 -30.22
C PHE A 741 22.42 24.18 -31.31
N TRP A 742 23.50 24.91 -31.53
CA TRP A 742 24.64 24.47 -32.34
C TRP A 742 25.76 23.99 -31.41
N ILE A 743 25.76 22.69 -31.12
CA ILE A 743 26.77 22.07 -30.26
C ILE A 743 27.98 21.69 -31.12
N ILE A 744 29.16 22.18 -30.76
CA ILE A 744 30.42 21.77 -31.41
C ILE A 744 30.57 20.25 -31.26
N ARG A 745 30.85 19.52 -32.35
CA ARG A 745 30.94 18.04 -32.37
C ARG A 745 29.67 17.32 -31.86
N ALA A 746 28.48 17.89 -32.12
CA ALA A 746 27.19 17.32 -31.68
C ALA A 746 26.99 15.83 -31.99
N ARG A 747 27.40 15.37 -33.18
CA ARG A 747 27.24 13.96 -33.62
C ARG A 747 27.93 12.97 -32.69
N GLU A 748 29.14 13.28 -32.24
CA GLU A 748 29.90 12.44 -31.32
C GLU A 748 29.25 12.41 -29.95
N ARG A 749 28.81 13.58 -29.45
CA ARG A 749 28.18 13.70 -28.13
C ARG A 749 26.85 12.95 -28.05
N VAL A 750 26.03 13.05 -29.08
CA VAL A 750 24.76 12.32 -29.20
C VAL A 750 25.00 10.81 -29.30
N LYS A 751 25.97 10.36 -30.11
CA LYS A 751 26.34 8.93 -30.19
C LYS A 751 26.86 8.40 -28.85
N LYS A 752 27.68 9.18 -28.14
CA LYS A 752 28.18 8.84 -26.80
C LYS A 752 27.04 8.70 -25.80
N CYS A 753 26.13 9.67 -25.73
CA CYS A 753 24.93 9.60 -24.89
C CYS A 753 24.06 8.38 -25.21
N TYR A 754 23.87 8.06 -26.49
CA TYR A 754 23.08 6.90 -26.91
C TYR A 754 23.74 5.56 -26.53
N ARG A 755 25.07 5.46 -26.57
CA ARG A 755 25.84 4.25 -26.18
C ARG A 755 25.93 4.07 -24.66
N GLU A 756 26.09 5.16 -23.91
CA GLU A 756 26.11 5.16 -22.43
C GLU A 756 24.73 4.83 -21.84
N CYS A 757 23.65 5.01 -22.61
CA CYS A 757 22.30 4.66 -22.17
C CYS A 757 22.12 3.14 -22.15
N ILE A 758 22.02 2.57 -20.94
CA ILE A 758 21.79 1.14 -20.70
C ILE A 758 20.52 0.65 -21.44
N ILE A 759 19.44 1.43 -21.43
CA ILE A 759 18.18 1.10 -22.10
C ILE A 759 18.40 0.99 -23.61
N CYS A 760 19.08 1.96 -24.24
CA CYS A 760 19.33 1.93 -25.68
C CYS A 760 20.26 0.77 -26.08
N THR A 761 21.30 0.51 -25.29
CA THR A 761 22.28 -0.54 -25.55
C THR A 761 21.66 -1.93 -25.41
N ARG A 762 20.84 -2.17 -24.38
CA ARG A 762 20.17 -3.46 -24.12
C ARG A 762 19.26 -3.92 -25.27
N TYR A 763 18.66 -2.97 -26.01
CA TYR A 763 17.68 -3.26 -27.07
C TYR A 763 18.22 -3.06 -28.50
N SER A 764 19.53 -2.86 -28.67
CA SER A 764 20.16 -2.71 -29.99
C SER A 764 20.57 -4.08 -30.57
N ARG A 765 19.80 -4.65 -31.51
CA ARG A 765 20.18 -5.85 -32.29
C ARG A 765 20.56 -5.48 -33.73
N GLN A 766 21.68 -6.00 -34.23
CA GLN A 766 22.08 -5.88 -35.64
C GLN A 766 21.61 -7.11 -36.43
N ASN A 767 21.03 -6.91 -37.63
CA ASN A 767 20.67 -7.98 -38.58
C ASN A 767 21.53 -7.86 -39.86
N ASN A 768 22.02 -8.99 -40.37
CA ASN A 768 22.69 -9.12 -41.68
C ASN A 768 21.67 -9.27 -42.82
N ASN A 769 21.92 -8.67 -43.99
CA ASN A 769 20.95 -8.58 -45.09
C ASN A 769 21.63 -8.51 -46.51
N GLN A 770 20.82 -8.58 -47.59
CA GLN A 770 21.20 -8.71 -49.03
C GLN A 770 20.61 -7.58 -49.93
N LEU A 771 21.06 -7.41 -51.19
CA LEU A 771 20.82 -6.24 -52.07
C LEU A 771 19.35 -5.77 -52.22
N MET A 772 19.11 -4.46 -51.97
CA MET A 772 17.80 -3.79 -51.92
C MET A 772 17.07 -3.76 -53.30
N GLY A 773 15.75 -4.01 -53.32
CA GLY A 773 14.90 -3.98 -54.54
C GLY A 773 14.37 -2.58 -54.92
N GLN A 774 13.69 -2.48 -56.07
CA GLN A 774 13.11 -1.22 -56.60
C GLN A 774 11.84 -0.76 -55.85
N LEU A 775 11.51 0.53 -55.92
CA LEU A 775 10.40 1.18 -55.21
C LEU A 775 9.10 1.20 -56.04
N PRO A 776 7.90 1.05 -55.44
CA PRO A 776 6.61 1.15 -56.14
C PRO A 776 6.20 2.60 -56.45
N ASP A 777 5.41 2.80 -57.51
CA ASP A 777 5.01 4.12 -58.05
C ASP A 777 4.34 5.04 -57.03
N ALA A 778 3.51 4.49 -56.15
CA ALA A 778 2.86 5.23 -55.06
C ALA A 778 3.83 5.90 -54.06
N ARG A 779 5.14 5.60 -54.14
CA ARG A 779 6.20 6.26 -53.36
C ARG A 779 6.90 7.40 -54.10
N LEU A 780 6.67 7.52 -55.40
CA LEU A 780 7.37 8.45 -56.30
C LEU A 780 6.46 9.62 -56.71
N THR A 781 5.14 9.47 -56.60
CA THR A 781 4.17 10.52 -56.94
C THR A 781 3.87 11.43 -55.74
N PRO A 782 3.99 12.77 -55.87
CA PRO A 782 3.62 13.71 -54.82
C PRO A 782 2.09 13.79 -54.67
N ASP A 783 1.57 13.55 -53.46
CA ASP A 783 0.13 13.46 -53.22
C ASP A 783 -0.22 13.72 -51.75
N ARG A 784 -1.48 14.07 -51.45
CA ARG A 784 -1.95 14.36 -50.08
C ARG A 784 -1.48 13.26 -49.09
N PRO A 785 -0.95 13.62 -47.89
CA PRO A 785 -0.58 12.64 -46.88
C PRO A 785 -1.73 11.67 -46.56
N PHE A 786 -1.41 10.39 -46.46
CA PHE A 786 -2.35 9.28 -46.23
C PHE A 786 -3.37 8.98 -47.35
N LYS A 787 -3.31 9.63 -48.51
CA LYS A 787 -4.11 9.23 -49.70
C LYS A 787 -3.83 7.79 -50.13
N SER A 788 -2.56 7.40 -50.10
CA SER A 788 -2.10 6.02 -50.24
C SER A 788 -1.40 5.57 -48.96
N SER A 789 -1.94 4.55 -48.29
CA SER A 789 -1.49 4.12 -46.95
C SER A 789 -1.30 2.62 -46.88
N GLY A 790 -0.21 2.17 -46.25
CA GLY A 790 -0.02 0.78 -45.84
C GLY A 790 -0.57 0.56 -44.43
N VAL A 791 -1.17 -0.60 -44.16
CA VAL A 791 -1.68 -0.98 -42.84
C VAL A 791 -1.15 -2.33 -42.38
N ASP A 792 -0.77 -2.42 -41.11
CA ASP A 792 -0.37 -3.67 -40.47
C ASP A 792 -0.56 -3.60 -38.94
N PHE A 793 -0.77 -4.75 -38.31
CA PHE A 793 -0.89 -4.87 -36.86
C PHE A 793 0.45 -5.19 -36.21
N THR A 794 0.74 -4.54 -35.09
CA THR A 794 1.78 -5.05 -34.20
C THR A 794 1.31 -6.36 -33.57
N GLY A 795 2.20 -7.35 -33.44
CA GLY A 795 1.95 -8.49 -32.54
C GLY A 795 1.46 -8.07 -31.14
N HIS A 796 0.76 -8.97 -30.44
CA HIS A 796 0.02 -8.65 -29.22
C HIS A 796 0.86 -7.98 -28.11
N ILE A 797 0.20 -7.11 -27.35
CA ILE A 797 0.71 -6.42 -26.16
C ILE A 797 -0.26 -6.71 -25.00
N ASN A 798 0.27 -6.98 -23.81
CA ASN A 798 -0.57 -7.23 -22.63
C ASN A 798 -1.09 -5.90 -22.06
N ILE A 799 -2.41 -5.74 -22.03
CA ILE A 799 -3.14 -4.58 -21.49
C ILE A 799 -3.87 -5.01 -20.22
N ARG A 800 -3.95 -4.16 -19.20
CA ARG A 800 -4.72 -4.40 -17.97
C ARG A 800 -6.06 -3.66 -18.00
N PHE A 801 -7.08 -4.21 -17.36
CA PHE A 801 -8.41 -3.59 -17.31
C PHE A 801 -8.45 -2.31 -16.43
N SER A 802 -7.76 -2.32 -15.29
CA SER A 802 -7.76 -1.19 -14.35
C SER A 802 -6.38 -1.02 -13.67
N PRO A 803 -6.05 0.19 -13.16
CA PRO A 803 -4.84 0.39 -12.38
C PRO A 803 -4.94 -0.31 -11.01
N GLY A 804 -3.93 -1.11 -10.64
CA GLY A 804 -3.88 -1.80 -9.34
C GLY A 804 -3.08 -3.12 -9.37
N ARG A 805 -2.64 -3.60 -8.20
CA ARG A 805 -2.03 -4.95 -8.09
C ARG A 805 -3.15 -6.01 -8.13
N GLY A 806 -3.08 -6.94 -9.07
CA GLY A 806 -4.03 -8.06 -9.21
C GLY A 806 -5.02 -7.96 -10.37
N SER A 807 -5.02 -6.87 -11.14
CA SER A 807 -5.89 -6.73 -12.31
C SER A 807 -5.46 -7.68 -13.43
N ARG A 808 -6.40 -8.48 -13.97
CA ARG A 808 -6.15 -9.41 -15.07
C ARG A 808 -5.68 -8.65 -16.31
N SER A 809 -4.67 -9.20 -16.99
CA SER A 809 -4.21 -8.69 -18.28
C SER A 809 -4.85 -9.48 -19.43
N TYR A 810 -5.15 -8.79 -20.53
CA TYR A 810 -5.66 -9.35 -21.77
C TYR A 810 -4.79 -8.89 -22.95
N LYS A 811 -4.91 -9.55 -24.10
CA LYS A 811 -4.13 -9.22 -25.30
C LYS A 811 -4.80 -8.07 -26.03
N GLY A 812 -4.10 -6.95 -26.18
CA GLY A 812 -4.45 -5.89 -27.11
C GLY A 812 -3.43 -5.77 -28.25
N TYR A 813 -3.77 -4.95 -29.23
CA TYR A 813 -3.04 -4.80 -30.50
C TYR A 813 -2.88 -3.32 -30.85
N VAL A 814 -1.91 -3.00 -31.70
CA VAL A 814 -1.72 -1.66 -32.26
C VAL A 814 -1.85 -1.75 -33.77
N CYS A 815 -2.80 -1.03 -34.33
CA CYS A 815 -2.95 -0.87 -35.77
C CYS A 815 -2.06 0.28 -36.23
N LEU A 816 -1.14 0.01 -37.15
CA LEU A 816 -0.23 0.99 -37.72
C LEU A 816 -0.66 1.31 -39.14
N PHE A 817 -0.93 2.57 -39.41
CA PHE A 817 -1.09 3.10 -40.77
C PHE A 817 0.15 3.91 -41.14
N ILE A 818 0.70 3.69 -42.33
CA ILE A 818 1.86 4.41 -42.82
C ILE A 818 1.58 5.02 -44.20
N CYS A 819 1.84 6.32 -44.36
CA CYS A 819 1.70 6.97 -45.65
C CYS A 819 2.83 6.54 -46.59
N MET A 820 2.47 6.13 -47.82
CA MET A 820 3.43 5.66 -48.82
C MET A 820 4.32 6.79 -49.37
N ALA A 821 3.79 8.02 -49.50
CA ALA A 821 4.52 9.18 -50.02
C ALA A 821 5.46 9.81 -48.97
N THR A 822 4.94 10.15 -47.79
CA THR A 822 5.67 10.94 -46.77
C THR A 822 6.30 10.10 -45.66
N ARG A 823 6.00 8.80 -45.59
CA ARG A 823 6.36 7.89 -44.47
C ARG A 823 5.80 8.30 -43.11
N ALA A 824 4.80 9.18 -43.09
CA ALA A 824 4.06 9.52 -41.87
C ALA A 824 3.40 8.26 -41.27
N ILE A 825 3.47 8.12 -39.95
CA ILE A 825 2.88 7.00 -39.22
C ILE A 825 1.68 7.49 -38.42
N HIS A 826 0.63 6.69 -38.36
CA HIS A 826 -0.53 6.87 -37.49
C HIS A 826 -0.77 5.58 -36.70
N LEU A 827 -0.94 5.67 -35.38
CA LEU A 827 -1.03 4.52 -34.48
C LEU A 827 -2.37 4.50 -33.73
N GLU A 828 -3.08 3.38 -33.77
CA GLU A 828 -4.35 3.18 -33.05
C GLU A 828 -4.26 1.96 -32.13
N ALA A 829 -4.65 2.11 -30.87
CA ALA A 829 -4.84 0.97 -29.96
C ALA A 829 -6.14 0.22 -30.32
N VAL A 830 -6.09 -1.10 -30.29
CA VAL A 830 -7.22 -2.00 -30.57
C VAL A 830 -7.30 -3.07 -29.50
N SER A 831 -8.50 -3.29 -28.94
CA SER A 831 -8.77 -4.23 -27.85
C SER A 831 -8.57 -5.69 -28.25
N ASP A 832 -8.85 -6.00 -29.50
CA ASP A 832 -8.96 -7.34 -30.05
C ASP A 832 -8.63 -7.32 -31.54
N LEU A 833 -8.29 -8.48 -32.10
CA LEU A 833 -7.88 -8.62 -33.48
C LEU A 833 -9.07 -9.14 -34.33
N THR A 834 -10.21 -8.48 -34.17
CA THR A 834 -11.47 -8.75 -34.87
C THR A 834 -11.70 -7.72 -35.98
N ALA A 835 -12.60 -8.05 -36.92
CA ALA A 835 -12.99 -7.13 -37.98
C ALA A 835 -13.60 -5.83 -37.41
N VAL A 836 -14.43 -5.93 -36.36
CA VAL A 836 -15.05 -4.78 -35.67
C VAL A 836 -13.99 -3.87 -35.05
N GLY A 837 -12.99 -4.45 -34.38
CA GLY A 837 -11.86 -3.70 -33.82
C GLY A 837 -11.07 -2.93 -34.90
N PHE A 838 -10.87 -3.55 -36.07
CA PHE A 838 -10.23 -2.89 -37.21
C PHE A 838 -11.07 -1.74 -37.78
N ILE A 839 -12.40 -1.91 -37.98
CA ILE A 839 -13.28 -0.84 -38.47
C ILE A 839 -13.20 0.38 -37.55
N ALA A 840 -13.26 0.17 -36.24
CA ALA A 840 -13.20 1.24 -35.27
C ALA A 840 -11.87 2.00 -35.37
N ALA A 841 -10.75 1.29 -35.55
CA ALA A 841 -9.44 1.90 -35.77
C ALA A 841 -9.36 2.66 -37.11
N PHE A 842 -9.90 2.09 -38.19
CA PHE A 842 -9.92 2.71 -39.50
C PHE A 842 -10.79 3.99 -39.53
N ARG A 843 -11.98 3.98 -38.92
CA ARG A 843 -12.81 5.17 -38.73
C ARG A 843 -12.05 6.26 -37.99
N ARG A 844 -11.40 5.93 -36.86
CA ARG A 844 -10.57 6.91 -36.11
C ARG A 844 -9.44 7.49 -36.97
N PHE A 845 -8.79 6.65 -37.77
CA PHE A 845 -7.74 7.08 -38.69
C PHE A 845 -8.27 8.04 -39.77
N VAL A 846 -9.31 7.65 -40.50
CA VAL A 846 -9.92 8.47 -41.56
C VAL A 846 -10.49 9.77 -41.00
N SER A 847 -11.14 9.74 -39.84
CA SER A 847 -11.64 10.95 -39.18
C SER A 847 -10.53 11.92 -38.76
N ARG A 848 -9.31 11.43 -38.48
CA ARG A 848 -8.16 12.27 -38.09
C ARG A 848 -7.30 12.72 -39.28
N ARG A 849 -7.18 11.89 -40.32
CA ARG A 849 -6.23 12.08 -41.44
C ARG A 849 -6.92 12.33 -42.79
N GLY A 850 -8.24 12.19 -42.85
CA GLY A 850 -9.10 12.24 -44.04
C GLY A 850 -9.09 10.96 -44.86
N LEU A 851 -9.88 10.96 -45.95
CA LEU A 851 -10.15 9.77 -46.75
C LEU A 851 -8.89 9.20 -47.41
N CYS A 852 -8.72 7.89 -47.24
CA CYS A 852 -7.68 7.11 -47.89
C CYS A 852 -8.25 6.56 -49.20
N GLN A 853 -7.60 6.80 -50.33
CA GLN A 853 -8.05 6.28 -51.64
C GLN A 853 -7.48 4.88 -51.91
N HIS A 854 -6.25 4.61 -51.47
CA HIS A 854 -5.56 3.33 -51.70
C HIS A 854 -4.98 2.78 -50.40
N LEU A 855 -5.55 1.69 -49.90
CA LEU A 855 -5.07 0.99 -48.71
C LEU A 855 -4.27 -0.26 -49.13
N TYR A 856 -3.08 -0.47 -48.58
CA TYR A 856 -2.23 -1.62 -48.89
C TYR A 856 -2.01 -2.48 -47.64
N SER A 857 -2.16 -3.80 -47.73
CA SER A 857 -1.86 -4.73 -46.60
C SER A 857 -1.26 -6.06 -47.07
N ASP A 858 -0.74 -6.82 -46.11
CA ASP A 858 -0.27 -8.20 -46.34
C ASP A 858 -1.43 -9.23 -46.33
N ASN A 859 -1.12 -10.47 -46.70
CA ASN A 859 -2.07 -11.59 -46.69
C ASN A 859 -2.18 -12.28 -45.32
N GLY A 860 -2.02 -11.55 -44.21
CA GLY A 860 -2.25 -12.11 -42.87
C GLY A 860 -3.69 -12.65 -42.73
N THR A 861 -3.89 -13.73 -41.99
CA THR A 861 -5.20 -14.41 -41.84
C THR A 861 -6.33 -13.50 -41.34
N ASN A 862 -6.00 -12.37 -40.71
CA ASN A 862 -6.97 -11.40 -40.20
C ASN A 862 -7.41 -10.41 -41.28
N PHE A 863 -6.49 -10.04 -42.16
CA PHE A 863 -6.76 -9.20 -43.34
C PHE A 863 -7.39 -10.02 -44.47
N VAL A 864 -6.96 -11.28 -44.64
CA VAL A 864 -7.58 -12.25 -45.56
C VAL A 864 -8.90 -12.77 -45.01
N GLY A 865 -9.07 -12.88 -43.69
CA GLY A 865 -10.37 -13.17 -43.07
C GLY A 865 -11.37 -12.04 -43.35
N ALA A 866 -10.95 -10.80 -43.15
CA ALA A 866 -11.72 -9.61 -43.55
C ALA A 866 -11.98 -9.58 -45.07
N ASP A 867 -11.01 -9.85 -45.94
CA ASP A 867 -11.18 -9.87 -47.42
C ASP A 867 -12.01 -11.05 -47.92
N ARG A 868 -11.87 -12.24 -47.33
CA ARG A 868 -12.59 -13.46 -47.73
C ARG A 868 -14.03 -13.43 -47.24
N GLU A 869 -14.29 -12.86 -46.06
CA GLU A 869 -15.64 -12.43 -45.67
C GLU A 869 -16.15 -11.34 -46.62
N LEU A 870 -15.38 -10.27 -46.91
CA LEU A 870 -15.76 -9.23 -47.87
C LEU A 870 -16.14 -9.78 -49.26
N ARG A 871 -15.40 -10.77 -49.79
CA ARG A 871 -15.65 -11.41 -51.10
C ARG A 871 -16.75 -12.49 -51.07
N LEU A 872 -16.86 -13.29 -49.99
CA LEU A 872 -17.96 -14.25 -49.81
C LEU A 872 -19.29 -13.54 -49.53
N MET A 873 -19.26 -12.41 -48.83
CA MET A 873 -20.41 -11.53 -48.58
C MET A 873 -20.86 -10.81 -49.86
N PHE A 874 -19.93 -10.43 -50.75
CA PHE A 874 -20.26 -9.88 -52.08
C PHE A 874 -21.08 -10.88 -52.94
N ASN A 875 -20.74 -12.18 -52.88
CA ASN A 875 -21.45 -13.23 -53.63
C ASN A 875 -22.68 -13.80 -52.91
N ARG A 876 -22.83 -13.57 -51.60
CA ARG A 876 -23.98 -14.03 -50.78
C ARG A 876 -24.97 -12.92 -50.41
N ALA A 877 -24.91 -11.76 -51.06
CA ALA A 877 -25.85 -10.65 -50.87
C ALA A 877 -27.27 -10.92 -51.46
N LYS A 878 -27.88 -12.03 -51.04
CA LYS A 878 -29.31 -12.15 -50.75
C LYS A 878 -29.41 -12.76 -49.35
N SER A 879 -29.85 -11.94 -48.40
CA SER A 879 -30.25 -12.24 -46.99
C SER A 879 -29.18 -12.39 -45.89
N GLN A 880 -29.18 -11.36 -45.02
CA GLN A 880 -28.91 -11.32 -43.56
C GLN A 880 -27.47 -11.23 -43.02
N ALA A 881 -26.93 -9.98 -43.09
CA ALA A 881 -26.00 -9.24 -42.20
C ALA A 881 -24.62 -9.82 -41.76
N PRO A 882 -23.57 -8.98 -41.55
CA PRO A 882 -23.56 -7.52 -41.44
C PRO A 882 -22.76 -6.79 -42.55
N ASP A 883 -23.46 -5.91 -43.27
CA ASP A 883 -23.04 -5.17 -44.48
C ASP A 883 -21.99 -4.04 -44.27
N GLU A 884 -21.42 -3.86 -43.08
CA GLU A 884 -20.82 -2.57 -42.68
C GLU A 884 -19.44 -2.24 -43.26
N ILE A 885 -18.55 -3.19 -43.54
CA ILE A 885 -17.16 -2.90 -43.95
C ILE A 885 -17.06 -2.57 -45.44
N ALA A 886 -17.73 -3.36 -46.28
CA ALA A 886 -17.78 -3.14 -47.72
C ALA A 886 -18.54 -1.84 -48.03
N GLN A 887 -19.69 -1.61 -47.37
CA GLN A 887 -20.39 -0.33 -47.48
C GLN A 887 -19.54 0.82 -46.97
N LEU A 888 -18.80 0.68 -45.86
CA LEU A 888 -17.94 1.76 -45.37
C LEU A 888 -16.78 2.09 -46.34
N LEU A 889 -16.05 1.09 -46.84
CA LEU A 889 -14.97 1.34 -47.79
C LEU A 889 -15.48 1.89 -49.13
N ALA A 890 -16.66 1.43 -49.59
CA ALA A 890 -17.33 1.95 -50.78
C ALA A 890 -17.88 3.38 -50.59
N ASN A 891 -18.52 3.66 -49.45
CA ASN A 891 -19.05 4.98 -49.10
C ASN A 891 -17.92 6.02 -48.90
N GLU A 892 -16.75 5.59 -48.41
CA GLU A 892 -15.57 6.44 -48.19
C GLU A 892 -14.63 6.48 -49.43
N GLY A 893 -14.93 5.73 -50.49
CA GLY A 893 -14.18 5.73 -51.76
C GLY A 893 -12.80 5.07 -51.72
N THR A 894 -12.54 4.14 -50.79
CA THR A 894 -11.23 3.48 -50.59
C THR A 894 -11.11 2.18 -51.39
N THR A 895 -10.08 2.07 -52.23
CA THR A 895 -9.68 0.81 -52.88
C THR A 895 -8.63 0.07 -52.04
N TRP A 896 -8.87 -1.20 -51.71
CA TRP A 896 -7.94 -2.02 -50.92
C TRP A 896 -7.12 -2.98 -51.81
N HIS A 897 -5.80 -2.90 -51.70
CA HIS A 897 -4.81 -3.69 -52.43
C HIS A 897 -4.08 -4.68 -51.52
N PHE A 898 -4.17 -5.97 -51.83
CA PHE A 898 -3.44 -7.05 -51.14
C PHE A 898 -2.14 -7.38 -51.85
N ILE A 899 -1.06 -7.46 -51.08
CA ILE A 899 0.28 -7.77 -51.63
C ILE A 899 0.44 -9.29 -51.72
N PRO A 900 1.14 -9.83 -52.74
CA PRO A 900 1.40 -11.26 -52.85
C PRO A 900 2.01 -11.85 -51.57
N PRO A 901 1.63 -13.07 -51.14
CA PRO A 901 2.09 -13.64 -49.88
C PRO A 901 3.62 -13.69 -49.80
N GLN A 902 4.20 -13.18 -48.70
CA GLN A 902 5.65 -13.18 -48.43
C GLN A 902 6.53 -12.48 -49.47
N ALA A 903 6.04 -11.37 -50.06
CA ALA A 903 6.85 -10.43 -50.85
C ALA A 903 7.34 -9.23 -49.98
N PRO A 904 8.43 -9.38 -49.19
CA PRO A 904 8.89 -8.36 -48.22
C PRO A 904 9.30 -7.03 -48.86
N ASN A 905 9.52 -7.02 -50.18
CA ASN A 905 9.93 -5.85 -50.94
C ASN A 905 8.86 -4.75 -50.93
N PHE A 906 7.58 -5.14 -50.94
CA PHE A 906 6.45 -4.21 -50.90
C PHE A 906 6.10 -3.78 -49.47
N GLY A 907 6.33 -4.65 -48.47
CA GLY A 907 6.00 -4.38 -47.05
C GLY A 907 7.08 -3.79 -46.17
N GLY A 908 8.27 -3.52 -46.72
CA GLY A 908 9.38 -2.97 -45.95
C GLY A 908 9.08 -1.64 -45.24
N LEU A 909 8.11 -0.84 -45.70
CA LEU A 909 7.76 0.45 -45.11
C LEU A 909 7.02 0.30 -43.76
N TRP A 910 5.90 -0.43 -43.72
CA TRP A 910 5.19 -0.69 -42.46
C TRP A 910 5.95 -1.67 -41.56
N GLU A 911 6.72 -2.62 -42.10
CA GLU A 911 7.61 -3.45 -41.27
C GLU A 911 8.67 -2.60 -40.53
N ALA A 912 9.27 -1.62 -41.21
CA ALA A 912 10.19 -0.67 -40.60
C ALA A 912 9.47 0.27 -39.61
N GLY A 913 8.24 0.68 -39.92
CA GLY A 913 7.34 1.42 -39.03
C GLY A 913 7.03 0.65 -37.75
N ILE A 914 6.65 -0.62 -37.86
CA ILE A 914 6.37 -1.53 -36.75
C ILE A 914 7.63 -1.76 -35.93
N ARG A 915 8.78 -2.00 -36.56
CA ARG A 915 10.05 -2.16 -35.84
C ARG A 915 10.37 -0.91 -35.03
N SER A 916 10.20 0.28 -35.62
CA SER A 916 10.43 1.56 -34.93
C SER A 916 9.46 1.73 -33.76
N THR A 917 8.18 1.45 -33.97
CA THR A 917 7.11 1.57 -32.96
C THR A 917 7.34 0.60 -31.81
N LYS A 918 7.59 -0.69 -32.10
CA LYS A 918 7.95 -1.70 -31.08
C LYS A 918 9.21 -1.33 -30.32
N SER A 919 10.21 -0.73 -30.98
CA SER A 919 11.42 -0.28 -30.29
C SER A 919 11.12 0.85 -29.30
N HIS A 920 10.26 1.82 -29.65
CA HIS A 920 9.87 2.88 -28.71
C HIS A 920 8.99 2.33 -27.58
N LEU A 921 7.97 1.53 -27.91
CA LEU A 921 7.11 0.87 -26.91
C LEU A 921 7.94 0.07 -25.89
N LYS A 922 8.89 -0.76 -26.34
CA LYS A 922 9.74 -1.54 -25.43
C LYS A 922 10.65 -0.67 -24.55
N ARG A 923 11.17 0.44 -25.08
CA ARG A 923 12.06 1.36 -24.33
C ARG A 923 11.32 2.21 -23.31
N VAL A 924 10.08 2.62 -23.65
CA VAL A 924 9.25 3.51 -22.82
C VAL A 924 8.48 2.71 -21.76
N ILE A 925 7.90 1.56 -22.13
CA ILE A 925 7.04 0.77 -21.26
C ILE A 925 7.85 -0.22 -20.40
N GLY A 926 8.94 -0.77 -20.93
CA GLY A 926 9.71 -1.83 -20.25
C GLY A 926 8.86 -3.08 -19.99
N ASP A 927 8.87 -3.55 -18.75
CA ASP A 927 8.10 -4.73 -18.28
C ASP A 927 6.72 -4.36 -17.71
N SER A 928 6.32 -3.08 -17.76
CA SER A 928 5.07 -2.60 -17.18
C SER A 928 3.86 -2.92 -18.07
N THR A 929 2.71 -3.25 -17.48
CA THR A 929 1.44 -3.40 -18.21
C THR A 929 0.59 -2.14 -18.08
N LEU A 930 0.13 -1.60 -19.22
CA LEU A 930 -0.67 -0.37 -19.30
C LEU A 930 -2.16 -0.69 -19.45
N THR A 931 -3.03 0.22 -19.02
CA THR A 931 -4.45 0.24 -19.39
C THR A 931 -4.64 0.72 -20.84
N PHE A 932 -5.85 0.56 -21.39
CA PHE A 932 -6.14 0.99 -22.77
C PHE A 932 -5.94 2.50 -22.98
N GLU A 933 -6.36 3.33 -22.03
CA GLU A 933 -6.18 4.80 -22.07
C GLU A 933 -4.70 5.21 -21.94
N GLU A 934 -3.96 4.55 -21.03
CA GLU A 934 -2.52 4.75 -20.87
C GLU A 934 -1.77 4.36 -22.16
N LEU A 935 -2.13 3.24 -22.79
CA LEU A 935 -1.52 2.79 -24.04
C LEU A 935 -1.83 3.75 -25.19
N SER A 936 -3.09 4.19 -25.34
CA SER A 936 -3.50 5.14 -26.37
C SER A 936 -2.73 6.46 -26.24
N THR A 937 -2.57 6.96 -25.01
CA THR A 937 -1.78 8.17 -24.73
C THR A 937 -0.31 7.98 -25.14
N VAL A 938 0.33 6.87 -24.74
CA VAL A 938 1.72 6.60 -25.11
C VAL A 938 1.90 6.45 -26.63
N LEU A 939 0.95 5.84 -27.33
CA LEU A 939 1.00 5.69 -28.78
C LEU A 939 0.97 7.04 -29.50
N THR A 940 0.12 7.99 -29.06
CA THR A 940 0.10 9.34 -29.65
C THR A 940 1.42 10.09 -29.45
N GLN A 941 2.09 9.91 -28.31
CA GLN A 941 3.41 10.51 -28.06
C GLN A 941 4.51 9.87 -28.92
N ILE A 942 4.47 8.53 -29.06
CA ILE A 942 5.38 7.81 -29.96
C ILE A 942 5.16 8.25 -31.41
N GLU A 943 3.90 8.40 -31.84
CA GLU A 943 3.55 8.90 -33.17
C GLU A 943 4.17 10.28 -33.44
N ALA A 944 4.06 11.22 -32.49
CA ALA A 944 4.70 12.53 -32.59
C ALA A 944 6.23 12.43 -32.74
N CYS A 945 6.87 11.53 -31.98
CA CYS A 945 8.31 11.29 -32.11
C CYS A 945 8.70 10.71 -33.48
N LEU A 946 7.95 9.71 -33.94
CA LEU A 946 8.19 9.03 -35.21
C LEU A 946 7.98 9.95 -36.41
N ASN A 947 7.02 10.88 -36.33
CA ASN A 947 6.72 11.84 -37.38
C ASN A 947 7.63 13.08 -37.36
N SER A 948 8.47 13.26 -36.35
CA SER A 948 9.48 14.34 -36.31
C SER A 948 10.87 13.90 -36.79
N ARG A 949 10.97 12.67 -37.33
CA ARG A 949 12.21 12.14 -37.90
C ARG A 949 12.49 12.76 -39.26
N PRO A 950 13.76 13.08 -39.57
CA PRO A 950 14.12 13.63 -40.87
C PRO A 950 13.92 12.59 -41.99
N ILE A 951 13.33 13.03 -43.09
CA ILE A 951 13.08 12.24 -44.31
C ILE A 951 14.35 12.21 -45.18
N SER A 952 15.15 13.27 -45.15
CA SER A 952 16.45 13.43 -45.83
C SER A 952 17.63 13.37 -44.84
N CYS A 953 18.85 13.23 -45.35
CA CYS A 953 20.07 13.21 -44.54
C CYS A 953 20.36 14.59 -43.91
N LEU A 954 20.79 14.59 -42.65
CA LEU A 954 21.17 15.81 -41.92
C LEU A 954 22.56 16.30 -42.37
N SER A 955 22.65 17.47 -42.99
CA SER A 955 23.93 18.11 -43.35
C SER A 955 24.71 18.62 -42.12
N ASP A 956 26.03 18.76 -42.21
CA ASP A 956 26.86 19.38 -41.17
C ASP A 956 27.16 20.87 -41.41
N HIS A 957 26.72 21.43 -42.54
CA HIS A 957 26.90 22.84 -42.84
C HIS A 957 25.82 23.69 -42.13
N PRO A 958 26.17 24.81 -41.48
CA PRO A 958 25.20 25.69 -40.81
C PRO A 958 24.26 26.43 -41.77
N ASP A 959 24.66 26.54 -43.05
CA ASP A 959 23.88 27.22 -44.09
C ASP A 959 22.80 26.32 -44.73
N ASP A 960 22.81 25.02 -44.44
CA ASP A 960 21.85 24.08 -45.00
C ASP A 960 20.56 24.07 -44.17
N PRO A 961 19.38 24.16 -44.81
CA PRO A 961 18.12 24.18 -44.09
C PRO A 961 17.88 22.85 -43.36
N LEU A 962 17.11 22.90 -42.27
CA LEU A 962 16.70 21.68 -41.58
C LEU A 962 15.95 20.73 -42.54
N PRO A 963 16.18 19.42 -42.43
CA PRO A 963 15.56 18.44 -43.31
C PRO A 963 14.05 18.37 -43.08
N LEU A 964 13.31 17.98 -44.12
CA LEU A 964 11.87 17.76 -44.00
C LEU A 964 11.56 16.58 -43.05
N THR A 965 10.50 16.69 -42.26
CA THR A 965 9.97 15.64 -41.40
C THR A 965 8.54 15.33 -41.81
N PRO A 966 8.00 14.12 -41.54
CA PRO A 966 6.60 13.84 -41.83
C PRO A 966 5.64 14.84 -41.17
N GLY A 967 5.99 15.39 -40.00
CA GLY A 967 5.25 16.45 -39.30
C GLY A 967 5.02 17.70 -40.15
N HIS A 968 6.00 18.12 -40.96
CA HIS A 968 5.86 19.25 -41.88
C HIS A 968 4.68 19.09 -42.84
N PHE A 969 4.39 17.85 -43.29
CA PHE A 969 3.26 17.57 -44.17
C PHE A 969 1.92 17.41 -43.43
N LEU A 970 1.94 17.10 -42.13
CA LEU A 970 0.74 16.87 -41.34
C LEU A 970 0.20 18.14 -40.68
N ILE A 971 1.10 18.93 -40.09
CA ILE A 971 0.74 20.11 -39.28
C ILE A 971 1.56 21.36 -39.65
N GLY A 972 2.47 21.29 -40.62
CA GLY A 972 3.33 22.40 -41.04
C GLY A 972 4.65 22.52 -40.28
N GLU A 973 4.84 21.80 -39.18
CA GLU A 973 6.04 21.83 -38.34
C GLU A 973 6.39 20.46 -37.72
N SER A 974 7.54 20.35 -37.04
CA SER A 974 7.92 19.16 -36.27
C SER A 974 7.09 19.07 -34.98
N LEU A 975 6.54 17.89 -34.66
CA LEU A 975 5.60 17.70 -33.53
C LEU A 975 6.25 17.75 -32.13
N ILE A 976 7.58 17.61 -32.02
CA ILE A 976 8.30 17.64 -30.72
C ILE A 976 8.79 19.06 -30.37
N THR A 977 8.71 20.02 -31.31
CA THR A 977 9.14 21.41 -31.06
C THR A 977 8.01 22.20 -30.38
N ILE A 978 8.38 23.10 -29.45
CA ILE A 978 7.43 23.97 -28.74
C ILE A 978 6.84 24.96 -29.77
N PRO A 979 5.51 25.17 -29.82
CA PRO A 979 4.89 26.12 -30.76
C PRO A 979 5.42 27.53 -30.52
N ASP A 980 5.67 28.28 -31.59
CA ASP A 980 6.12 29.66 -31.50
C ASP A 980 4.99 30.62 -31.09
N ASN A 981 5.34 31.57 -30.22
CA ASN A 981 4.44 32.63 -29.73
C ASN A 981 4.42 33.89 -30.62
N ASN A 982 5.18 33.94 -31.72
CA ASN A 982 5.25 35.12 -32.58
C ASN A 982 4.21 35.08 -33.70
N TYR A 983 2.93 35.22 -33.33
CA TYR A 983 1.85 35.55 -34.27
C TYR A 983 1.42 37.03 -34.18
N SER A 984 2.22 37.87 -33.51
CA SER A 984 1.88 39.26 -33.19
C SER A 984 1.88 40.21 -34.39
N ASP A 985 2.51 39.86 -35.51
CA ASP A 985 2.74 40.76 -36.66
C ASP A 985 1.97 40.38 -37.94
N VAL A 986 0.79 39.75 -37.83
CA VAL A 986 -0.04 39.42 -39.02
C VAL A 986 -1.38 40.16 -39.04
N SER A 987 -1.38 41.43 -38.64
CA SER A 987 -2.58 42.28 -38.60
C SER A 987 -2.96 42.97 -39.92
N LYS A 988 -2.31 42.64 -41.07
CA LYS A 988 -2.62 43.28 -42.37
C LYS A 988 -2.51 42.37 -43.61
N LEU A 989 -3.12 41.17 -43.61
CA LEU A 989 -3.21 40.34 -44.82
C LEU A 989 -4.64 39.85 -45.06
N SER A 990 -5.17 40.05 -46.28
CA SER A 990 -6.52 39.62 -46.66
C SER A 990 -6.65 38.08 -46.73
N GLY A 991 -7.85 37.54 -46.46
CA GLY A 991 -8.10 36.09 -46.39
C GLY A 991 -7.72 35.31 -47.66
N LEU A 992 -7.84 35.92 -48.83
CA LEU A 992 -7.54 35.30 -50.13
C LEU A 992 -6.02 35.25 -50.40
N GLN A 993 -5.25 36.23 -49.91
CA GLN A 993 -3.78 36.21 -49.92
C GLN A 993 -3.22 35.20 -48.92
N ARG A 994 -3.86 35.03 -47.76
CA ARG A 994 -3.47 34.05 -46.74
C ARG A 994 -3.70 32.60 -47.21
N TRP A 995 -4.79 32.33 -47.93
CA TRP A 995 -5.03 31.03 -48.55
C TRP A 995 -4.04 30.74 -49.71
N LYS A 996 -3.72 31.74 -50.55
CA LYS A 996 -2.67 31.60 -51.57
C LYS A 996 -1.28 31.38 -50.96
N LEU A 997 -0.98 32.00 -49.82
CA LEU A 997 0.26 31.80 -49.07
C LEU A 997 0.36 30.38 -48.49
N THR A 998 -0.72 29.86 -47.89
CA THR A 998 -0.73 28.47 -47.38
C THR A 998 -0.62 27.43 -48.49
N GLN A 999 -1.28 27.66 -49.64
CA GLN A 999 -1.12 26.80 -50.83
C GLN A 999 0.31 26.84 -51.39
N ARG A 1000 0.95 28.02 -51.41
CA ARG A 1000 2.35 28.18 -51.82
C ARG A 1000 3.31 27.47 -50.87
N MET A 1001 3.11 27.57 -49.55
CA MET A 1001 3.91 26.85 -48.55
C MET A 1001 3.79 25.33 -48.71
N VAL A 1002 2.58 24.80 -48.95
CA VAL A 1002 2.36 23.37 -49.25
C VAL A 1002 3.07 22.96 -50.54
N HIS A 1003 3.01 23.79 -51.59
CA HIS A 1003 3.71 23.55 -52.84
C HIS A 1003 5.25 23.56 -52.65
N ASP A 1004 5.79 24.50 -51.87
CA ASP A 1004 7.22 24.59 -51.56
C ASP A 1004 7.71 23.36 -50.79
N PHE A 1005 6.91 22.80 -49.87
CA PHE A 1005 7.23 21.53 -49.19
C PHE A 1005 7.29 20.34 -50.16
N TRP A 1006 6.38 20.26 -51.13
CA TRP A 1006 6.40 19.20 -52.15
C TRP A 1006 7.53 19.36 -53.16
N LYS A 1007 7.87 20.60 -53.53
CA LYS A 1007 9.03 20.91 -54.36
C LYS A 1007 10.33 20.50 -53.66
N LYS A 1008 10.52 20.90 -52.39
CA LYS A 1008 11.67 20.51 -51.58
C LYS A 1008 11.73 18.99 -51.32
N TRP A 1009 10.58 18.31 -51.18
CA TRP A 1009 10.52 16.85 -51.14
C TRP A 1009 11.01 16.21 -52.44
N SER A 1010 10.59 16.72 -53.59
CA SER A 1010 11.08 16.24 -54.89
C SER A 1010 12.60 16.42 -55.00
N ASP A 1011 13.09 17.61 -54.69
CA ASP A 1011 14.50 17.98 -54.88
C ASP A 1011 15.44 17.28 -53.88
N GLU A 1012 15.02 17.05 -52.63
CA GLU A 1012 15.86 16.42 -51.61
C GLU A 1012 15.59 14.92 -51.44
N TYR A 1013 14.34 14.49 -51.38
CA TYR A 1013 14.00 13.11 -51.02
C TYR A 1013 14.06 12.16 -52.21
N LEU A 1014 13.51 12.52 -53.38
CA LEU A 1014 13.61 11.66 -54.58
C LEU A 1014 15.06 11.51 -55.03
N VAL A 1015 15.85 12.58 -54.98
CA VAL A 1015 17.29 12.54 -55.32
C VAL A 1015 18.06 11.63 -54.35
N ASN A 1016 17.75 11.65 -53.05
CA ASN A 1016 18.33 10.72 -52.09
C ASN A 1016 17.92 9.25 -52.36
N LEU A 1017 16.71 8.98 -52.87
CA LEU A 1017 16.27 7.62 -53.19
C LEU A 1017 17.02 6.98 -54.36
N ASN A 1018 17.74 7.74 -55.18
CA ASN A 1018 18.65 7.20 -56.20
C ASN A 1018 19.83 6.42 -55.59
N GLN A 1019 20.27 6.78 -54.38
CA GLN A 1019 21.41 6.14 -53.72
C GLN A 1019 20.99 4.93 -52.86
N ARG A 1020 21.66 3.79 -53.03
CA ARG A 1020 21.44 2.57 -52.22
C ARG A 1020 22.30 2.60 -50.95
N PHE A 1021 21.76 3.15 -49.87
CA PHE A 1021 22.49 3.32 -48.61
C PHE A 1021 22.71 2.05 -47.76
N LYS A 1022 22.03 0.93 -48.07
CA LYS A 1022 22.16 -0.36 -47.37
C LYS A 1022 22.06 -1.52 -48.35
N TRP A 1023 22.85 -2.57 -48.07
CA TRP A 1023 22.92 -3.81 -48.86
C TRP A 1023 23.36 -3.52 -50.31
N SER A 1024 24.61 -3.07 -50.44
CA SER A 1024 25.21 -2.63 -51.70
C SER A 1024 25.98 -3.73 -52.45
N MET A 1025 26.25 -4.87 -51.81
CA MET A 1025 27.05 -5.96 -52.37
C MET A 1025 26.20 -7.18 -52.74
N LYS A 1026 26.43 -7.75 -53.93
CA LYS A 1026 25.87 -9.04 -54.36
C LYS A 1026 26.59 -10.17 -53.60
N ARG A 1027 25.84 -11.02 -52.88
CA ARG A 1027 26.37 -12.23 -52.23
C ARG A 1027 26.08 -13.45 -53.09
N SER A 1028 26.86 -14.53 -52.95
CA SER A 1028 26.70 -15.78 -53.71
C SER A 1028 25.29 -16.35 -53.58
N GLU A 1029 24.71 -16.75 -54.71
CA GLU A 1029 23.35 -17.28 -54.79
C GLU A 1029 23.34 -18.79 -54.49
N PRO A 1030 22.37 -19.32 -53.73
CA PRO A 1030 22.23 -20.76 -53.53
C PRO A 1030 21.93 -21.46 -54.87
N GLU A 1031 22.54 -22.62 -55.14
CA GLU A 1031 22.31 -23.43 -56.34
C GLU A 1031 21.14 -24.41 -56.18
N ILE A 1032 20.59 -24.86 -57.32
CA ILE A 1032 19.59 -25.94 -57.31
C ILE A 1032 20.32 -27.18 -56.78
N ASP A 1033 19.66 -27.92 -55.88
CA ASP A 1033 20.18 -29.04 -55.08
C ASP A 1033 21.05 -28.73 -53.85
N ASP A 1034 21.31 -27.46 -53.53
CA ASP A 1034 21.99 -27.13 -52.28
C ASP A 1034 21.13 -27.50 -51.07
N ILE A 1035 21.77 -28.11 -50.05
CA ILE A 1035 21.16 -28.38 -48.76
C ILE A 1035 21.31 -27.13 -47.88
N VAL A 1036 20.18 -26.59 -47.46
CA VAL A 1036 20.10 -25.39 -46.63
C VAL A 1036 19.39 -25.66 -45.32
N ILE A 1037 19.86 -25.04 -44.24
CA ILE A 1037 19.12 -24.95 -42.98
C ILE A 1037 18.19 -23.73 -43.04
N VAL A 1038 16.90 -23.97 -42.81
CA VAL A 1038 15.86 -22.93 -42.79
C VAL A 1038 15.75 -22.35 -41.38
N ARG A 1039 16.20 -21.11 -41.20
CA ARG A 1039 16.12 -20.40 -39.92
C ARG A 1039 14.67 -20.02 -39.59
N ASP A 1040 14.14 -20.58 -38.51
CA ASP A 1040 12.86 -20.17 -37.92
C ASP A 1040 13.10 -19.43 -36.60
N GLN A 1041 12.52 -18.23 -36.46
CA GLN A 1041 12.69 -17.38 -35.28
C GLN A 1041 11.89 -17.88 -34.06
N ASN A 1042 10.90 -18.73 -34.28
CA ASN A 1042 10.02 -19.24 -33.22
C ASN A 1042 10.47 -20.60 -32.66
N ILE A 1043 11.54 -21.18 -33.23
CA ILE A 1043 12.03 -22.52 -32.89
C ILE A 1043 13.52 -22.42 -32.54
N PRO A 1044 14.00 -23.09 -31.47
CA PRO A 1044 15.42 -23.08 -31.11
C PRO A 1044 16.31 -23.66 -32.22
N PRO A 1045 17.58 -23.19 -32.36
CA PRO A 1045 18.45 -23.53 -33.49
C PRO A 1045 18.64 -25.03 -33.76
N ALA A 1046 18.61 -25.86 -32.71
CA ALA A 1046 18.74 -27.32 -32.82
C ALA A 1046 17.56 -28.02 -33.51
N LYS A 1047 16.43 -27.32 -33.71
CA LYS A 1047 15.21 -27.84 -34.34
C LYS A 1047 14.90 -27.17 -35.69
N TRP A 1048 15.85 -26.43 -36.27
CA TRP A 1048 15.67 -25.83 -37.59
C TRP A 1048 15.59 -26.89 -38.68
N LEU A 1049 14.67 -26.68 -39.62
CA LEU A 1049 14.37 -27.65 -40.66
C LEU A 1049 15.45 -27.61 -41.75
N LEU A 1050 15.89 -28.80 -42.18
CA LEU A 1050 16.68 -28.98 -43.39
C LEU A 1050 15.78 -28.90 -44.62
N GLY A 1051 16.23 -28.19 -45.65
CA GLY A 1051 15.55 -28.08 -46.93
C GLY A 1051 16.53 -28.19 -48.10
N ARG A 1052 16.10 -28.80 -49.20
CA ARG A 1052 16.87 -28.86 -50.46
C ARG A 1052 16.31 -27.85 -51.46
N VAL A 1053 17.16 -27.02 -52.05
CA VAL A 1053 16.73 -26.03 -53.06
C VAL A 1053 16.29 -26.74 -54.33
N ILE A 1054 15.06 -26.51 -54.79
CA ILE A 1054 14.53 -27.09 -56.03
C ILE A 1054 14.47 -26.06 -57.16
N GLU A 1055 14.12 -24.81 -56.83
CA GLU A 1055 13.78 -23.82 -57.84
C GLU A 1055 14.18 -22.42 -57.36
N LYS A 1056 14.73 -21.61 -58.27
CA LYS A 1056 15.12 -20.21 -58.03
C LYS A 1056 14.05 -19.28 -58.58
N HIS A 1057 13.64 -18.27 -57.81
CA HIS A 1057 12.72 -17.22 -58.24
C HIS A 1057 13.48 -15.88 -58.35
N PRO A 1058 14.15 -15.60 -59.49
CA PRO A 1058 14.83 -14.33 -59.70
C PRO A 1058 13.83 -13.16 -59.83
N GLY A 1059 14.20 -12.00 -59.28
CA GLY A 1059 13.43 -10.77 -59.49
C GLY A 1059 13.60 -10.20 -60.91
N LYS A 1060 12.94 -9.07 -61.21
CA LYS A 1060 13.08 -8.34 -62.49
C LYS A 1060 14.52 -7.91 -62.81
N ASP A 1061 15.40 -7.91 -61.82
CA ASP A 1061 16.83 -7.60 -61.91
C ASP A 1061 17.73 -8.85 -62.00
N CYS A 1062 17.15 -10.02 -62.31
CA CYS A 1062 17.83 -11.32 -62.46
C CYS A 1062 18.59 -11.83 -61.22
N ILE A 1063 18.31 -11.28 -60.02
CA ILE A 1063 18.93 -11.73 -58.75
C ILE A 1063 17.94 -12.58 -57.95
N THR A 1064 18.35 -13.78 -57.57
CA THR A 1064 17.55 -14.73 -56.79
C THR A 1064 17.44 -14.30 -55.32
N ARG A 1065 16.27 -13.80 -54.91
CA ARG A 1065 15.97 -13.42 -53.51
C ARG A 1065 15.06 -14.41 -52.80
N VAL A 1066 14.36 -15.27 -53.55
CA VAL A 1066 13.44 -16.29 -53.06
C VAL A 1066 13.75 -17.61 -53.77
N VAL A 1067 13.74 -18.72 -53.03
CA VAL A 1067 13.91 -20.08 -53.56
C VAL A 1067 12.79 -20.99 -53.06
N THR A 1068 12.41 -21.98 -53.86
CA THR A 1068 11.53 -23.09 -53.43
C THR A 1068 12.39 -24.20 -52.83
N LEU A 1069 12.04 -24.67 -51.63
CA LEU A 1069 12.73 -25.73 -50.90
C LEU A 1069 11.84 -26.96 -50.71
N ARG A 1070 12.42 -28.16 -50.81
CA ARG A 1070 11.82 -29.41 -50.32
C ARG A 1070 12.22 -29.62 -48.87
N THR A 1071 11.27 -29.58 -47.96
CA THR A 1071 11.47 -29.91 -46.54
C THR A 1071 10.72 -31.20 -46.20
N LYS A 1072 10.96 -31.78 -45.00
CA LYS A 1072 10.25 -32.97 -44.52
C LYS A 1072 8.72 -32.82 -44.51
N ASN A 1073 8.22 -31.60 -44.41
CA ASN A 1073 6.78 -31.28 -44.33
C ASN A 1073 6.19 -30.78 -45.67
N GLY A 1074 6.93 -30.89 -46.78
CA GLY A 1074 6.48 -30.48 -48.12
C GLY A 1074 7.30 -29.35 -48.75
N LEU A 1075 6.79 -28.82 -49.87
CA LEU A 1075 7.39 -27.72 -50.63
C LEU A 1075 7.12 -26.36 -49.96
N CYS A 1076 8.16 -25.56 -49.73
CA CYS A 1076 8.00 -24.22 -49.19
C CYS A 1076 8.91 -23.19 -49.87
N LYS A 1077 8.37 -22.00 -50.18
CA LYS A 1077 9.17 -20.87 -50.67
C LYS A 1077 9.80 -20.11 -49.50
N ARG A 1078 11.09 -19.78 -49.59
CA ARG A 1078 11.83 -19.06 -48.53
C ARG A 1078 12.77 -18.00 -49.12
N PRO A 1079 12.89 -16.83 -48.46
CA PRO A 1079 13.85 -15.82 -48.87
C PRO A 1079 15.27 -16.25 -48.49
N CYS A 1080 16.26 -15.95 -49.34
CA CYS A 1080 17.66 -16.35 -49.15
C CYS A 1080 18.25 -15.86 -47.81
N ASN A 1081 17.74 -14.76 -47.25
CA ASN A 1081 18.17 -14.20 -45.96
C ASN A 1081 17.79 -15.07 -44.73
N LYS A 1082 16.95 -16.09 -44.90
CA LYS A 1082 16.57 -17.07 -43.87
C LYS A 1082 17.24 -18.43 -44.08
N LEU A 1083 18.15 -18.55 -45.05
CA LEU A 1083 18.80 -19.82 -45.40
C LEU A 1083 20.27 -19.78 -45.00
N CYS A 1084 20.77 -20.91 -44.48
CA CYS A 1084 22.19 -21.18 -44.31
C CYS A 1084 22.59 -22.32 -45.24
N LEU A 1085 23.47 -22.04 -46.20
CA LEU A 1085 24.11 -23.07 -47.03
C LEU A 1085 25.01 -23.94 -46.15
N LEU A 1086 24.84 -25.25 -46.23
CA LEU A 1086 25.78 -26.21 -45.69
C LEU A 1086 26.83 -26.47 -46.78
N LEU A 1087 28.10 -26.20 -46.49
CA LEU A 1087 29.19 -26.48 -47.42
C LEU A 1087 29.25 -28.00 -47.68
N LYS A 1088 29.32 -28.40 -48.96
CA LYS A 1088 29.59 -29.79 -49.35
C LYS A 1088 30.98 -30.17 -48.83
N SER A 1089 31.07 -31.25 -48.06
CA SER A 1089 32.32 -32.01 -47.88
C SER A 1089 32.67 -32.72 -49.17
#